data_AF-A0A538F339-F1
#
_entry.id   AF-A0A538F339-F1
#
_cell.length_a   1.000
_cell.length_b   1.000
_cell.length_c   1.000
_cell.angle_alpha   90.00
_cell.angle_beta   90.00
_cell.angle_gamma   90.00
#
_symmetry.space_group_name_H-M   'P 1'
#
loop_
_entity.id
_entity.type
_entity.pdbx_description
1 polymer ?
#
loop_
_entity_poly.entity_id
_entity_poly.type
_entity_poly.pdbx_seq_one_letter_code
_entity_poly.pdbx_strand_id
1 'polypeptide(L)'
;MVGDRLFRSLGRGELVHFKGIFRLGLVLVASVALVSASGAGTSAAKSGTRIDVSTRASIVHYLRSIHVNPKGVVIQRGLRNYAGPSCPGRAWRCARTQHAVVQIARPGGMNRFLCRTARCAVLQVAAAASRNSATCIKTTGLGASCSITQSNSAGNTALIWEDAGKLTGLTQTAVYSASIVQQSGSGANLACVHQSIFIDGSTTNTRSAGATVTLEAHQSIFVKQDSTSGSNTAENAANPSPGVYACASTAMSQDQKLTSTATSKGVVTQNENAAQSPCPDGVSGDNANMCLDIEQNQSTGFKGSASGANSATFLQTNSLSATANSPTGVSQTQSSVNPSGPGGGLVGTVNQDSSGLSTATATQSETQCEDAAKTGLTKDQCDPSDPDFAEAPSSLTQNQYGPVGLAKFSHKRRGRHFYKTLKGLGTATQTGSPPNSGDTFTINQSSTQNNDQGSGSTQTNTVQGDCSTPGNCTDTQTTTVDGNTTQTTQSGQTVSNTTNCTGSTCTSGSGTPTITFDGSPGTNAPPSTLGPYSMTAFAPDTQPVCPDSGSIVSGVSGPNGTVGFTPSLSHDLVGGCWATWSNGYTGDVYDTANAGADPSQIVITLPAGTNAFYFYAEPNQFADFTITATAQDSTTSGPVTVNGDHGAKYFGFYGTGGATLATITVTNTDTTGFAVGEFGVSPAPQVIG
;
A
#
# COMPACT_ATOMS: atom_id res chain seq x y z
N MET A 1 68.06 -22.99 23.32
CA MET A 1 66.71 -23.46 23.67
C MET A 1 65.76 -22.48 22.99
N VAL A 2 65.22 -22.77 21.79
CA VAL A 2 64.08 -23.68 21.52
C VAL A 2 62.84 -23.19 22.29
N GLY A 3 61.71 -22.78 21.70
CA GLY A 3 61.21 -22.61 20.32
C GLY A 3 59.76 -22.06 20.45
N ASP A 4 58.86 -21.90 19.48
CA ASP A 4 58.80 -21.83 18.01
C ASP A 4 57.28 -21.69 17.67
N ARG A 5 56.84 -20.81 16.73
CA ARG A 5 55.51 -20.82 16.04
C ARG A 5 54.19 -20.64 16.87
N LEU A 6 52.99 -20.31 16.33
CA LEU A 6 52.49 -19.58 15.12
C LEU A 6 50.96 -19.29 15.27
N PHE A 7 50.41 -18.43 14.38
CA PHE A 7 49.01 -18.34 13.88
C PHE A 7 47.83 -17.72 14.70
N ARG A 8 47.36 -16.57 14.18
CA ARG A 8 45.96 -16.14 13.84
C ARG A 8 44.79 -16.26 14.84
N SER A 9 44.19 -15.10 15.12
CA SER A 9 42.73 -14.83 15.17
C SER A 9 42.53 -13.30 15.16
N LEU A 10 42.20 -12.62 14.04
CA LEU A 10 40.84 -12.37 13.54
C LEU A 10 39.79 -12.06 14.62
N GLY A 11 40.02 -10.96 15.36
CA GLY A 11 39.02 -10.34 16.22
C GLY A 11 37.96 -9.55 15.41
N ARG A 12 36.72 -10.03 15.48
CA ARG A 12 35.50 -9.48 14.84
C ARG A 12 35.37 -7.96 14.96
N GLY A 13 34.88 -7.32 13.90
CA GLY A 13 34.41 -5.92 13.97
C GLY A 13 33.27 -5.76 14.99
N GLU A 14 33.31 -4.67 15.75
CA GLU A 14 32.25 -4.35 16.70
C GLU A 14 30.97 -3.96 15.97
N LEU A 15 29.93 -4.78 16.14
CA LEU A 15 28.54 -4.38 15.88
C LEU A 15 28.18 -3.21 16.80
N VAL A 16 28.26 -1.99 16.25
CA VAL A 16 27.81 -0.78 16.94
C VAL A 16 26.31 -0.89 17.19
N HIS A 17 25.94 -1.08 18.45
CA HIS A 17 24.56 -1.23 18.87
C HIS A 17 23.76 0.07 18.62
N PHE A 18 22.97 0.10 17.55
CA PHE A 18 22.06 1.19 17.12
C PHE A 18 20.86 1.45 18.07
N LYS A 19 21.01 1.29 19.39
CA LYS A 19 19.93 1.42 20.39
C LYS A 19 19.77 2.84 20.99
N GLY A 20 20.53 3.82 20.51
CA GLY A 20 20.65 5.14 21.17
C GLY A 20 19.63 6.22 20.77
N ILE A 21 19.22 6.29 19.49
CA ILE A 21 18.58 7.52 18.94
C ILE A 21 17.05 7.36 18.71
N PHE A 22 16.54 6.14 18.55
CA PHE A 22 15.12 5.84 18.24
C PHE A 22 14.11 6.04 19.39
N ARG A 23 14.27 7.07 20.25
CA ARG A 23 13.31 7.40 21.33
C ARG A 23 12.53 8.71 21.16
N LEU A 24 12.68 9.44 20.06
CA LEU A 24 11.83 10.60 19.74
C LEU A 24 11.53 10.68 18.23
N GLY A 25 10.28 10.41 17.82
CA GLY A 25 9.85 10.72 16.44
C GLY A 25 8.56 10.05 15.94
N LEU A 26 8.13 8.93 16.53
CA LEU A 26 6.99 8.15 16.01
C LEU A 26 5.64 8.84 16.29
N VAL A 27 5.04 9.43 15.24
CA VAL A 27 3.70 10.06 15.25
C VAL A 27 2.72 9.11 14.58
N LEU A 28 2.29 8.08 15.31
CA LEU A 28 1.16 7.26 14.90
C LEU A 28 -0.10 8.14 14.70
N VAL A 29 -0.95 7.83 13.71
CA VAL A 29 -2.27 8.48 13.58
C VAL A 29 -3.39 7.44 13.73
N ALA A 30 -3.83 7.22 14.96
CA ALA A 30 -4.98 6.37 15.24
C ALA A 30 -6.28 7.17 15.13
N SER A 31 -6.92 7.16 13.97
CA SER A 31 -8.30 7.62 13.83
C SER A 31 -9.24 6.61 14.49
N VAL A 32 -9.92 7.03 15.56
CA VAL A 32 -10.85 6.18 16.32
C VAL A 32 -12.28 6.62 16.08
N ALA A 33 -13.10 5.76 15.48
CA ALA A 33 -14.55 5.91 15.53
C ALA A 33 -15.02 5.91 16.99
N LEU A 34 -15.71 6.97 17.39
CA LEU A 34 -16.28 7.06 18.73
C LEU A 34 -17.52 6.18 18.84
N VAL A 35 -17.40 5.15 19.68
CA VAL A 35 -18.51 4.27 20.07
C VAL A 35 -19.59 5.09 20.79
N SER A 36 -20.83 5.02 20.31
CA SER A 36 -22.02 5.42 21.07
C SER A 36 -22.98 4.25 21.19
N ALA A 37 -23.42 3.97 22.42
CA ALA A 37 -24.23 2.79 22.74
C ALA A 37 -25.61 2.77 22.05
N SER A 38 -26.13 1.55 21.91
CA SER A 38 -27.39 1.21 21.25
C SER A 38 -28.61 1.96 21.82
N GLY A 39 -29.45 2.48 20.95
CA GLY A 39 -30.77 3.03 21.29
C GLY A 39 -31.59 3.25 20.03
N ALA A 40 -32.64 2.44 19.83
CA ALA A 40 -33.49 2.52 18.66
C ALA A 40 -34.34 3.80 18.69
N GLY A 41 -34.35 4.54 17.58
CA GLY A 41 -35.16 5.75 17.40
C GLY A 41 -34.86 6.40 16.06
N THR A 42 -35.86 6.47 15.19
CA THR A 42 -35.73 7.08 13.86
C THR A 42 -35.44 8.57 14.01
N SER A 43 -34.28 9.01 13.50
CA SER A 43 -33.86 10.40 13.49
C SER A 43 -32.89 10.61 12.33
N ALA A 44 -33.04 11.74 11.63
CA ALA A 44 -32.28 12.06 10.42
C ALA A 44 -30.75 11.95 10.63
N ALA A 45 -30.04 11.59 9.56
CA ALA A 45 -28.61 11.33 9.55
C ALA A 45 -27.81 12.42 10.30
N LYS A 46 -27.20 12.05 11.43
CA LYS A 46 -26.30 12.94 12.17
C LYS A 46 -25.01 13.13 11.38
N SER A 47 -24.83 14.36 10.89
CA SER A 47 -23.56 14.87 10.35
C SER A 47 -22.37 14.47 11.23
N GLY A 48 -21.25 14.12 10.60
CA GLY A 48 -20.11 13.42 11.19
C GLY A 48 -19.62 13.95 12.54
N THR A 49 -19.13 13.04 13.38
CA THR A 49 -18.69 13.30 14.76
C THR A 49 -17.67 14.43 14.82
N ARG A 50 -18.06 15.58 15.39
CA ARG A 50 -17.17 16.73 15.60
C ARG A 50 -16.12 16.42 16.67
N ILE A 51 -14.90 16.95 16.49
CA ILE A 51 -13.83 16.90 17.49
C ILE A 51 -14.31 17.54 18.79
N ASP A 52 -14.29 16.79 19.90
CA ASP A 52 -14.72 17.31 21.20
C ASP A 52 -13.66 18.26 21.79
N VAL A 53 -13.94 19.55 21.66
CA VAL A 53 -13.18 20.65 22.26
C VAL A 53 -13.93 21.36 23.39
N SER A 54 -14.94 20.70 23.99
CA SER A 54 -15.72 21.23 25.11
C SER A 54 -14.83 21.46 26.35
N THR A 55 -14.11 20.43 26.79
CA THR A 55 -13.26 20.47 27.99
C THR A 55 -11.76 20.42 27.66
N ARG A 56 -10.92 20.82 28.63
CA ARG A 56 -9.46 20.62 28.52
C ARG A 56 -9.08 19.14 28.52
N ALA A 57 -9.83 18.28 29.20
CA ALA A 57 -9.58 16.85 29.24
C ALA A 57 -9.81 16.20 27.87
N SER A 58 -10.92 16.54 27.20
CA SER A 58 -11.23 16.10 25.83
C SER A 58 -10.13 16.51 24.85
N ILE A 59 -9.69 17.77 24.92
CA ILE A 59 -8.57 18.28 24.09
C ILE A 59 -7.27 17.49 24.35
N VAL A 60 -6.91 17.25 25.61
CA VAL A 60 -5.69 16.49 25.97
C VAL A 60 -5.79 15.02 25.55
N HIS A 61 -6.98 14.42 25.64
CA HIS A 61 -7.23 13.07 25.15
C HIS A 61 -7.08 12.99 23.63
N TYR A 62 -7.67 13.94 22.89
CA TYR A 62 -7.58 14.02 21.44
C TYR A 62 -6.14 14.22 20.95
N LEU A 63 -5.39 15.16 21.55
CA LEU A 63 -3.98 15.38 21.19
C LEU A 63 -3.13 14.12 21.40
N ARG A 64 -3.41 13.34 22.46
CA ARG A 64 -2.74 12.06 22.70
C ARG A 64 -3.10 10.99 21.66
N SER A 65 -4.34 10.91 21.16
CA SER A 65 -4.71 9.95 20.10
C SER A 65 -4.03 10.25 18.75
N ILE A 66 -3.70 11.51 18.48
CA ILE A 66 -2.89 11.93 17.31
C ILE A 66 -1.39 12.11 17.65
N HIS A 67 -0.94 11.55 18.77
CA HIS A 67 0.45 11.53 19.24
C HIS A 67 1.14 12.90 19.40
N VAL A 68 0.36 13.99 19.46
CA VAL A 68 0.82 15.33 19.81
C VAL A 68 0.97 15.44 21.33
N ASN A 69 2.17 15.81 21.78
CA ASN A 69 2.46 15.99 23.20
C ASN A 69 1.63 17.15 23.81
N PRO A 70 0.74 16.89 24.78
CA PRO A 70 -0.10 17.93 25.39
C PRO A 70 0.61 18.75 26.47
N LYS A 71 1.87 18.43 26.83
CA LYS A 71 2.63 19.18 27.84
C LYS A 71 2.91 20.59 27.34
N GLY A 72 2.48 21.60 28.11
CA GLY A 72 2.63 23.02 27.75
C GLY A 72 1.65 23.52 26.70
N VAL A 73 0.64 22.73 26.29
CA VAL A 73 -0.33 23.10 25.25
C VAL A 73 -1.01 24.45 25.54
N VAL A 74 -1.03 25.33 24.51
CA VAL A 74 -1.69 26.63 24.57
C VAL A 74 -3.07 26.54 23.93
N ILE A 75 -4.12 26.89 24.67
CA ILE A 75 -5.50 26.87 24.19
C ILE A 75 -5.99 28.31 23.98
N GLN A 76 -6.37 28.64 22.75
CA GLN A 76 -6.95 29.92 22.36
C GLN A 76 -8.45 29.75 22.04
N ARG A 77 -9.29 30.58 22.63
CA ARG A 77 -10.73 30.67 22.32
C ARG A 77 -11.07 32.12 22.00
N GLY A 78 -11.78 32.37 20.90
CA GLY A 78 -12.08 33.75 20.46
C GLY A 78 -12.69 33.85 19.06
N LEU A 79 -12.77 35.07 18.53
CA LEU A 79 -13.15 35.34 17.13
C LEU A 79 -11.94 35.39 16.18
N ARG A 80 -10.76 35.76 16.67
CA ARG A 80 -9.52 35.87 15.88
C ARG A 80 -8.36 35.31 16.70
N ASN A 81 -7.98 34.06 16.44
CA ASN A 81 -6.90 33.38 17.14
C ASN A 81 -5.68 33.30 16.22
N TYR A 82 -4.50 33.73 16.70
CA TYR A 82 -3.23 33.64 15.98
C TYR A 82 -2.17 32.97 16.85
N ALA A 83 -1.33 32.12 16.25
CA ALA A 83 -0.08 31.71 16.87
C ALA A 83 1.07 31.76 15.86
N GLY A 84 2.18 32.37 16.26
CA GLY A 84 3.34 32.61 15.39
C GLY A 84 4.17 33.81 15.86
N PRO A 85 5.24 34.17 15.11
CA PRO A 85 6.25 35.13 15.57
C PRO A 85 5.78 36.59 15.64
N SER A 86 4.78 37.00 14.83
CA SER A 86 4.32 38.40 14.76
C SER A 86 2.80 38.48 14.85
N CYS A 87 2.28 39.04 15.94
CA CYS A 87 0.84 39.18 16.16
C CYS A 87 0.22 40.15 15.12
N PRO A 88 -0.81 39.75 14.32
CA PRO A 88 -1.30 40.57 13.21
C PRO A 88 -2.03 41.87 13.60
N GLY A 89 -2.28 42.10 14.90
CA GLY A 89 -2.87 43.33 15.41
C GLY A 89 -3.62 43.13 16.72
N ARG A 90 -4.00 44.23 17.38
CA ARG A 90 -4.63 44.23 18.72
C ARG A 90 -5.95 43.43 18.81
N ALA A 91 -6.63 43.22 17.68
CA ALA A 91 -7.87 42.44 17.61
C ALA A 91 -7.66 40.91 17.56
N TRP A 92 -6.41 40.42 17.65
CA TRP A 92 -6.08 39.00 17.64
C TRP A 92 -5.63 38.51 19.02
N ARG A 93 -6.16 37.34 19.44
CA ARG A 93 -5.60 36.59 20.56
C ARG A 93 -4.36 35.86 20.06
N CYS A 94 -3.18 36.32 20.47
CA CYS A 94 -1.88 35.83 19.98
C CYS A 94 -1.19 34.87 20.95
N ALA A 95 -0.38 33.94 20.43
CA ALA A 95 0.45 32.99 21.19
C ALA A 95 1.74 32.62 20.44
N ARG A 96 2.70 32.02 21.14
CA ARG A 96 3.92 31.45 20.56
C ARG A 96 3.72 29.97 20.20
N THR A 97 4.49 29.47 19.24
CA THR A 97 4.43 28.07 18.74
C THR A 97 5.49 27.15 19.38
N GLN A 98 5.97 27.48 20.58
CA GLN A 98 6.99 26.68 21.31
C GLN A 98 6.43 25.34 21.83
N HIS A 99 5.10 25.23 21.92
CA HIS A 99 4.34 24.03 22.27
C HIS A 99 3.18 23.88 21.28
N ALA A 100 2.51 22.73 21.32
CA ALA A 100 1.27 22.51 20.57
C ALA A 100 0.24 23.61 20.87
N VAL A 101 -0.47 24.06 19.83
CA VAL A 101 -1.50 25.11 19.94
C VAL A 101 -2.87 24.56 19.57
N VAL A 102 -3.88 24.90 20.36
CA VAL A 102 -5.28 24.58 20.07
C VAL A 102 -6.02 25.89 19.87
N GLN A 103 -6.62 26.11 18.70
CA GLN A 103 -7.32 27.34 18.34
C GLN A 103 -8.80 27.04 18.08
N ILE A 104 -9.69 27.68 18.84
CA ILE A 104 -11.13 27.44 18.80
C ILE A 104 -11.83 28.75 18.44
N ALA A 105 -12.34 28.83 17.22
CA ALA A 105 -13.02 29.99 16.68
C ALA A 105 -14.55 29.89 16.90
N ARG A 106 -15.12 30.99 17.41
CA ARG A 106 -16.58 31.22 17.45
C ARG A 106 -17.12 31.44 16.01
N PRO A 107 -18.44 31.32 15.77
CA PRO A 107 -19.04 31.58 14.45
C PRO A 107 -18.63 32.93 13.87
N GLY A 108 -18.37 32.97 12.56
CA GLY A 108 -17.81 34.14 11.87
C GLY A 108 -16.36 34.48 12.26
N GLY A 109 -15.64 33.54 12.89
CA GLY A 109 -14.28 33.73 13.37
C GLY A 109 -13.20 33.21 12.42
N MET A 110 -11.95 33.25 12.87
CA MET A 110 -10.80 32.74 12.13
C MET A 110 -9.69 32.24 13.07
N ASN A 111 -9.09 31.11 12.70
CA ASN A 111 -7.87 30.58 13.28
C ASN A 111 -6.72 30.70 12.28
N ARG A 112 -5.58 31.27 12.70
CA ARG A 112 -4.35 31.33 11.89
C ARG A 112 -3.15 30.81 12.69
N PHE A 113 -2.36 29.94 12.07
CA PHE A 113 -1.15 29.37 12.67
C PHE A 113 0.03 29.52 11.71
N LEU A 114 1.17 30.00 12.21
CA LEU A 114 2.43 30.13 11.48
C LEU A 114 3.57 29.68 12.39
N CYS A 115 4.12 28.50 12.12
CA CYS A 115 5.20 27.91 12.88
C CYS A 115 6.46 27.75 12.02
N ARG A 116 7.61 28.14 12.55
CA ARG A 116 8.92 28.13 11.87
C ARG A 116 9.98 27.30 12.62
N THR A 117 9.55 26.38 13.48
CA THR A 117 10.41 25.55 14.36
C THR A 117 10.46 24.10 13.87
N ALA A 118 11.49 23.35 14.28
CA ALA A 118 11.66 21.94 13.89
C ALA A 118 10.53 20.98 14.33
N ARG A 119 9.66 21.43 15.24
CA ARG A 119 8.46 20.70 15.68
C ARG A 119 7.32 21.70 15.75
N CYS A 120 6.22 21.39 15.07
CA CYS A 120 5.05 22.23 14.93
C CYS A 120 3.79 21.38 15.06
N ALA A 121 2.84 21.77 15.93
CA ALA A 121 1.58 21.06 16.07
C ALA A 121 0.43 22.04 16.34
N VAL A 122 -0.65 21.93 15.55
CA VAL A 122 -1.85 22.74 15.74
C VAL A 122 -3.14 21.95 15.54
N LEU A 123 -4.10 22.16 16.44
CA LEU A 123 -5.50 21.79 16.28
C LEU A 123 -6.34 23.05 16.12
N GLN A 124 -6.95 23.26 14.95
CA GLN A 124 -7.86 24.37 14.68
C GLN A 124 -9.29 23.83 14.56
N VAL A 125 -10.20 24.30 15.43
CA VAL A 125 -11.63 23.99 15.34
C VAL A 125 -12.40 25.28 15.19
N ALA A 126 -13.35 25.33 14.26
CA ALA A 126 -14.14 26.52 13.99
C ALA A 126 -15.61 26.19 13.71
N ALA A 127 -16.50 27.07 14.14
CA ALA A 127 -17.92 26.95 13.81
C ALA A 127 -18.21 27.41 12.36
N ALA A 128 -19.49 27.48 11.98
CA ALA A 128 -19.87 27.88 10.62
C ALA A 128 -19.35 29.27 10.20
N ALA A 129 -19.20 29.45 8.88
CA ALA A 129 -18.66 30.66 8.24
C ALA A 129 -17.26 31.10 8.71
N SER A 130 -16.46 30.19 9.27
CA SER A 130 -15.16 30.50 9.89
C SER A 130 -14.01 29.76 9.22
N ARG A 131 -12.91 30.46 8.88
CA ARG A 131 -11.76 29.88 8.15
C ARG A 131 -10.66 29.39 9.10
N ASN A 132 -10.11 28.21 8.79
CA ASN A 132 -8.91 27.64 9.41
C ASN A 132 -7.75 27.75 8.41
N SER A 133 -6.64 28.37 8.82
CA SER A 133 -5.40 28.44 8.03
C SER A 133 -4.20 28.11 8.91
N ALA A 134 -3.41 27.13 8.50
CA ALA A 134 -2.23 26.69 9.23
C ALA A 134 -1.03 26.52 8.28
N THR A 135 0.13 26.99 8.74
CA THR A 135 1.37 26.98 7.98
C THR A 135 2.52 26.51 8.86
N CYS A 136 3.12 25.38 8.50
CA CYS A 136 4.38 24.88 9.04
C CYS A 136 5.50 25.12 8.03
N ILE A 137 6.64 25.59 8.54
CA ILE A 137 7.80 25.92 7.72
C ILE A 137 9.07 25.44 8.42
N LYS A 138 9.90 24.68 7.71
CA LYS A 138 11.30 24.47 8.06
C LYS A 138 12.16 24.64 6.82
N THR A 139 13.30 25.33 6.95
CA THR A 139 14.20 25.65 5.82
C THR A 139 15.66 25.28 6.10
N THR A 140 15.91 24.42 7.09
CA THR A 140 17.27 24.07 7.56
C THR A 140 17.27 22.80 8.41
N GLY A 141 18.34 22.02 8.34
CA GLY A 141 18.69 20.99 9.33
C GLY A 141 17.99 19.65 9.14
N LEU A 142 18.49 18.62 9.84
CA LEU A 142 18.19 17.20 9.59
C LEU A 142 16.90 16.68 10.26
N GLY A 143 16.01 17.55 10.75
CA GLY A 143 14.85 17.09 11.50
C GLY A 143 13.69 18.07 11.49
N ALA A 144 12.54 17.61 10.99
CA ALA A 144 11.32 18.39 10.89
C ALA A 144 10.09 17.52 11.19
N SER A 145 9.08 18.11 11.83
CA SER A 145 7.83 17.44 12.12
C SER A 145 6.71 18.45 12.27
N CYS A 146 5.71 18.35 11.39
CA CYS A 146 4.52 19.16 11.40
C CYS A 146 3.25 18.31 11.47
N SER A 147 2.37 18.64 12.41
CA SER A 147 1.00 18.12 12.48
C SER A 147 -0.01 19.27 12.45
N ILE A 148 -0.91 19.26 11.47
CA ILE A 148 -2.00 20.21 11.29
C ILE A 148 -3.33 19.43 11.30
N THR A 149 -4.15 19.67 12.32
CA THR A 149 -5.54 19.21 12.35
C THR A 149 -6.47 20.41 12.23
N GLN A 150 -7.42 20.37 11.29
CA GLN A 150 -8.39 21.43 11.05
C GLN A 150 -9.81 20.85 10.91
N SER A 151 -10.78 21.44 11.63
CA SER A 151 -12.19 21.07 11.53
C SER A 151 -13.07 22.32 11.47
N ASN A 152 -13.91 22.45 10.45
CA ASN A 152 -14.90 23.52 10.33
C ASN A 152 -16.09 23.13 9.43
N SER A 153 -16.87 24.11 8.94
CA SER A 153 -17.83 23.88 7.85
C SER A 153 -17.58 24.71 6.59
N ALA A 154 -16.65 25.67 6.62
CA ALA A 154 -16.44 26.67 5.57
C ALA A 154 -15.19 26.44 4.72
N GLY A 155 -14.45 25.35 4.97
CA GLY A 155 -13.27 24.94 4.22
C GLY A 155 -11.97 25.25 4.95
N ASN A 156 -10.98 24.36 4.80
CA ASN A 156 -9.73 24.36 5.54
C ASN A 156 -8.54 24.53 4.59
N THR A 157 -7.48 25.22 5.03
CA THR A 157 -6.23 25.33 4.26
C THR A 157 -5.03 25.03 5.16
N ALA A 158 -4.26 24.02 4.78
CA ALA A 158 -3.06 23.57 5.48
C ALA A 158 -1.87 23.63 4.51
N LEU A 159 -0.78 24.25 4.94
CA LEU A 159 0.47 24.29 4.19
C LEU A 159 1.63 23.79 5.04
N ILE A 160 2.40 22.87 4.48
CA ILE A 160 3.66 22.36 5.03
C ILE A 160 4.72 22.54 3.95
N TRP A 161 5.78 23.29 4.23
CA TRP A 161 6.98 23.26 3.39
C TRP A 161 8.21 23.07 4.28
N GLU A 162 8.86 21.91 4.13
CA GLU A 162 10.06 21.52 4.87
C GLU A 162 11.20 21.22 3.90
N ASP A 163 12.19 22.10 3.83
CA ASP A 163 13.39 21.99 2.98
C ASP A 163 14.63 22.06 3.88
N ALA A 164 15.59 21.14 3.73
CA ALA A 164 16.82 21.12 4.51
C ALA A 164 17.91 22.08 4.00
N GLY A 165 17.82 22.50 2.74
CA GLY A 165 18.95 22.96 1.94
C GLY A 165 19.96 21.84 1.67
N LYS A 166 21.05 22.17 0.97
CA LYS A 166 22.21 21.27 0.86
C LYS A 166 22.94 21.21 2.21
N LEU A 167 23.05 20.02 2.80
CA LEU A 167 23.82 19.74 4.01
C LEU A 167 25.04 18.88 3.67
N THR A 168 26.14 19.03 4.42
CA THR A 168 27.38 18.28 4.21
C THR A 168 27.78 17.47 5.44
N GLY A 169 28.33 16.27 5.25
CA GLY A 169 28.87 15.45 6.33
C GLY A 169 28.99 13.97 5.99
N LEU A 170 29.96 13.28 6.60
CA LEU A 170 30.24 11.85 6.32
C LEU A 170 29.22 10.90 6.96
N THR A 171 28.54 11.33 8.02
CA THR A 171 27.51 10.53 8.70
C THR A 171 26.35 11.44 9.04
N GLN A 172 25.22 11.27 8.35
CA GLN A 172 24.06 12.16 8.45
C GLN A 172 22.78 11.32 8.43
N THR A 173 21.80 11.69 9.24
CA THR A 173 20.47 11.06 9.24
C THR A 173 19.43 12.17 9.29
N ALA A 174 18.57 12.26 8.27
CA ALA A 174 17.49 13.23 8.18
C ALA A 174 16.11 12.56 8.34
N VAL A 175 15.22 13.15 9.15
CA VAL A 175 13.87 12.62 9.38
C VAL A 175 12.83 13.74 9.34
N TYR A 176 12.00 13.73 8.30
CA TYR A 176 10.96 14.74 8.03
C TYR A 176 9.57 14.10 8.07
N SER A 177 8.58 14.78 8.67
CA SER A 177 7.23 14.23 8.85
C SER A 177 6.14 15.30 8.76
N ALA A 178 5.24 15.14 7.79
CA ALA A 178 4.12 16.02 7.50
C ALA A 178 2.80 15.26 7.72
N SER A 179 1.91 15.81 8.55
CA SER A 179 0.58 15.25 8.80
C SER A 179 -0.47 16.35 8.71
N ILE A 180 -1.43 16.18 7.81
CA ILE A 180 -2.58 17.05 7.61
C ILE A 180 -3.86 16.23 7.80
N VAL A 181 -4.72 16.67 8.71
CA VAL A 181 -6.08 16.12 8.88
C VAL A 181 -7.08 17.27 8.77
N GLN A 182 -7.91 17.26 7.74
CA GLN A 182 -8.91 18.29 7.47
C GLN A 182 -10.31 17.67 7.41
N GLN A 183 -11.25 18.27 8.13
CA GLN A 183 -12.65 17.88 8.08
C GLN A 183 -13.52 19.12 7.85
N SER A 184 -14.42 19.04 6.88
CA SER A 184 -15.40 20.07 6.58
C SER A 184 -16.80 19.49 6.39
N GLY A 185 -17.82 20.33 6.55
CA GLY A 185 -19.18 20.00 6.13
C GLY A 185 -19.33 20.11 4.61
N SER A 186 -19.34 21.35 4.11
CA SER A 186 -19.58 21.65 2.69
C SER A 186 -18.50 22.53 2.03
N GLY A 187 -17.56 23.08 2.80
CA GLY A 187 -16.45 23.88 2.25
C GLY A 187 -15.25 23.03 1.83
N ALA A 188 -14.47 23.50 0.85
CA ALA A 188 -13.34 22.74 0.33
C ALA A 188 -12.19 22.56 1.35
N ASN A 189 -11.51 21.41 1.30
CA ASN A 189 -10.28 21.13 2.03
C ASN A 189 -9.09 21.22 1.06
N LEU A 190 -8.08 22.03 1.42
CA LEU A 190 -6.87 22.22 0.63
C LEU A 190 -5.64 21.91 1.49
N ALA A 191 -4.87 20.89 1.07
CA ALA A 191 -3.66 20.41 1.72
C ALA A 191 -2.48 20.58 0.76
N CYS A 192 -1.49 21.35 1.19
CA CYS A 192 -0.35 21.74 0.36
C CYS A 192 0.93 21.29 1.04
N VAL A 193 1.70 20.39 0.42
CA VAL A 193 2.92 19.84 1.02
C VAL A 193 4.09 19.93 0.05
N HIS A 194 5.26 20.27 0.58
CA HIS A 194 6.56 20.04 -0.05
C HIS A 194 7.54 19.57 1.01
N GLN A 195 8.28 18.49 0.72
CA GLN A 195 9.42 18.07 1.53
C GLN A 195 10.64 17.87 0.63
N SER A 196 11.80 18.40 1.04
CA SER A 196 13.06 18.20 0.33
C SER A 196 14.25 18.01 1.27
N ILE A 197 15.06 16.99 0.98
CA ILE A 197 16.30 16.67 1.69
C ILE A 197 17.44 16.51 0.66
N PHE A 198 18.51 17.30 0.81
CA PHE A 198 19.74 17.15 0.04
C PHE A 198 20.96 17.02 0.97
N ILE A 199 21.64 15.88 0.91
CA ILE A 199 22.85 15.60 1.69
C ILE A 199 24.02 15.25 0.77
N ASP A 200 25.19 15.81 1.07
CA ASP A 200 26.44 15.61 0.35
C ASP A 200 27.54 15.08 1.27
N GLY A 201 27.93 13.83 1.06
CA GLY A 201 28.96 13.11 1.81
C GLY A 201 30.35 13.13 1.16
N SER A 202 30.57 13.89 0.07
CA SER A 202 31.85 13.90 -0.65
C SER A 202 33.05 14.24 0.24
N THR A 203 34.16 13.51 0.05
CA THR A 203 35.34 13.54 0.92
C THR A 203 36.62 13.09 0.21
N THR A 204 37.77 13.57 0.70
CA THR A 204 39.10 13.17 0.19
C THR A 204 40.02 12.83 1.36
N ASN A 205 40.30 11.54 1.55
CA ASN A 205 41.25 11.03 2.55
C ASN A 205 42.47 10.38 1.87
N THR A 206 43.55 11.15 1.68
CA THR A 206 44.77 10.66 1.02
C THR A 206 45.60 9.64 1.83
N ARG A 207 45.09 9.17 2.98
CA ARG A 207 45.71 8.15 3.85
C ARG A 207 45.20 6.75 3.52
N SER A 208 45.96 5.73 3.93
CA SER A 208 45.59 4.30 3.80
C SER A 208 44.49 3.84 4.77
N ALA A 209 43.97 4.73 5.63
CA ALA A 209 42.98 4.41 6.66
C ALA A 209 41.55 4.17 6.12
N GLY A 210 41.29 4.47 4.84
CA GLY A 210 39.98 4.34 4.23
C GLY A 210 39.08 5.56 4.37
N ALA A 211 37.90 5.52 3.77
CA ALA A 211 36.84 6.52 3.93
C ALA A 211 35.49 5.82 4.09
N THR A 212 34.68 6.28 5.06
CA THR A 212 33.33 5.78 5.27
C THR A 212 32.33 6.92 5.19
N VAL A 213 31.29 6.72 4.39
CA VAL A 213 30.15 7.63 4.24
C VAL A 213 28.87 6.86 4.57
N THR A 214 27.94 7.51 5.26
CA THR A 214 26.63 6.95 5.64
C THR A 214 25.60 8.07 5.67
N LEU A 215 24.77 8.14 4.63
CA LEU A 215 23.73 9.15 4.47
C LEU A 215 22.36 8.46 4.53
N GLU A 216 21.53 8.84 5.49
CA GLU A 216 20.19 8.29 5.66
C GLU A 216 19.17 9.44 5.61
N ALA A 217 18.07 9.25 4.90
CA ALA A 217 16.98 10.22 4.82
C ALA A 217 15.62 9.50 4.74
N HIS A 218 14.72 9.90 5.64
CA HIS A 218 13.40 9.30 5.79
C HIS A 218 12.33 10.39 5.83
N GLN A 219 11.35 10.31 4.93
CA GLN A 219 10.32 11.33 4.71
C GLN A 219 8.92 10.72 4.79
N SER A 220 7.97 11.45 5.38
CA SER A 220 6.57 11.02 5.40
C SER A 220 5.59 12.16 5.16
N ILE A 221 4.59 11.91 4.32
CA ILE A 221 3.44 12.80 4.10
C ILE A 221 2.15 12.01 4.34
N PHE A 222 1.33 12.45 5.29
CA PHE A 222 -0.01 11.92 5.51
C PHE A 222 -1.04 13.04 5.34
N VAL A 223 -2.01 12.84 4.46
CA VAL A 223 -3.10 13.79 4.18
C VAL A 223 -4.43 13.07 4.27
N LYS A 224 -5.25 13.45 5.25
CA LYS A 224 -6.64 12.98 5.39
C LYS A 224 -7.59 14.15 5.24
N GLN A 225 -8.48 14.10 4.25
CA GLN A 225 -9.44 15.17 3.97
C GLN A 225 -10.86 14.59 3.84
N ASP A 226 -11.76 15.02 4.71
CA ASP A 226 -13.16 14.59 4.68
C ASP A 226 -14.10 15.79 4.45
N SER A 227 -14.97 15.71 3.45
CA SER A 227 -16.01 16.69 3.15
C SER A 227 -17.28 16.04 2.61
N THR A 228 -18.46 16.48 3.06
CA THR A 228 -19.73 15.92 2.58
C THR A 228 -20.06 16.39 1.16
N SER A 229 -19.72 17.64 0.82
CA SER A 229 -20.01 18.22 -0.50
C SER A 229 -18.96 19.24 -1.01
N GLY A 230 -17.94 19.55 -0.21
CA GLY A 230 -16.83 20.39 -0.64
C GLY A 230 -15.75 19.56 -1.32
N SER A 231 -14.96 20.17 -2.21
CA SER A 231 -13.84 19.46 -2.82
C SER A 231 -12.72 19.17 -1.83
N ASN A 232 -12.03 18.05 -2.00
CA ASN A 232 -10.77 17.76 -1.33
C ASN A 232 -9.62 17.86 -2.35
N THR A 233 -8.56 18.58 -2.01
CA THR A 233 -7.42 18.79 -2.91
C THR A 233 -6.10 18.66 -2.15
N ALA A 234 -5.21 17.81 -2.68
CA ALA A 234 -3.85 17.62 -2.23
C ALA A 234 -2.87 18.06 -3.35
N GLU A 235 -2.12 19.12 -3.10
CA GLU A 235 -1.22 19.78 -4.09
C GLU A 235 0.09 20.27 -3.44
N ASN A 236 0.91 21.01 -4.19
CA ASN A 236 2.23 21.44 -3.74
C ASN A 236 2.21 22.64 -2.80
N ALA A 237 3.22 22.74 -1.93
CA ALA A 237 3.58 23.97 -1.26
C ALA A 237 4.77 24.63 -1.99
N ALA A 238 4.63 25.89 -2.37
CA ALA A 238 5.62 26.63 -3.16
C ALA A 238 6.24 27.83 -2.41
N ASN A 239 7.45 28.17 -2.84
CA ASN A 239 8.22 29.35 -2.43
C ASN A 239 8.36 30.38 -3.58
N PRO A 240 7.27 31.01 -4.07
CA PRO A 240 7.32 31.87 -5.26
C PRO A 240 8.27 33.08 -5.11
N SER A 241 8.63 33.46 -3.88
CA SER A 241 9.73 34.39 -3.60
C SER A 241 10.28 34.16 -2.19
N PRO A 242 11.57 34.42 -1.92
CA PRO A 242 12.21 34.06 -0.65
C PRO A 242 11.44 34.51 0.59
N GLY A 243 10.93 33.55 1.36
CA GLY A 243 10.20 33.81 2.60
C GLY A 243 8.67 33.89 2.44
N VAL A 244 8.14 33.76 1.23
CA VAL A 244 6.71 33.74 0.89
C VAL A 244 6.29 32.31 0.55
N TYR A 245 5.28 31.82 1.27
CA TYR A 245 4.84 30.42 1.25
C TYR A 245 3.38 30.37 0.81
N ALA A 246 3.08 29.63 -0.26
CA ALA A 246 1.73 29.52 -0.80
C ALA A 246 1.45 28.10 -1.33
N CYS A 247 0.17 27.74 -1.41
CA CYS A 247 -0.25 26.56 -2.18
C CYS A 247 -0.03 26.83 -3.66
N ALA A 248 0.32 25.78 -4.41
CA ALA A 248 0.45 25.83 -5.86
C ALA A 248 -0.28 24.63 -6.48
N SER A 249 -1.04 24.89 -7.55
CA SER A 249 -1.80 23.91 -8.33
C SER A 249 -0.88 23.08 -9.23
N THR A 250 0.11 22.44 -8.62
CA THR A 250 1.09 21.52 -9.20
C THR A 250 1.20 20.29 -8.30
N ALA A 251 1.84 19.23 -8.81
CA ALA A 251 2.06 18.01 -8.04
C ALA A 251 2.76 18.31 -6.70
N MET A 252 2.17 17.83 -5.60
CA MET A 252 2.80 17.77 -4.28
C MET A 252 4.15 17.07 -4.39
N SER A 253 5.26 17.69 -3.98
CA SER A 253 6.58 17.06 -4.12
C SER A 253 7.18 16.59 -2.80
N GLN A 254 7.76 15.40 -2.85
CA GLN A 254 8.61 14.81 -1.82
C GLN A 254 9.90 14.43 -2.53
N ASP A 255 10.99 15.12 -2.23
CA ASP A 255 12.23 15.04 -3.00
C ASP A 255 13.42 14.68 -2.10
N GLN A 256 14.30 13.83 -2.61
CA GLN A 256 15.47 13.35 -1.89
C GLN A 256 16.67 13.23 -2.82
N LYS A 257 17.78 13.84 -2.43
CA LYS A 257 19.08 13.63 -3.08
C LYS A 257 20.14 13.32 -2.03
N LEU A 258 20.71 12.11 -2.10
CA LEU A 258 21.88 11.72 -1.32
C LEU A 258 23.03 11.48 -2.30
N THR A 259 24.14 12.21 -2.12
CA THR A 259 25.30 12.10 -2.99
C THR A 259 26.58 11.96 -2.20
N SER A 260 27.51 11.13 -2.64
CA SER A 260 28.87 11.15 -2.10
C SER A 260 29.92 10.83 -3.18
N THR A 261 31.03 11.54 -3.11
CA THR A 261 32.24 11.29 -3.93
C THR A 261 33.39 11.07 -2.96
N ALA A 262 33.80 9.83 -2.76
CA ALA A 262 34.76 9.45 -1.73
C ALA A 262 36.09 9.01 -2.35
N THR A 263 37.14 9.82 -2.14
CA THR A 263 38.50 9.54 -2.63
C THR A 263 39.39 9.09 -1.49
N SER A 264 39.98 7.89 -1.58
CA SER A 264 40.83 7.33 -0.53
C SER A 264 41.91 6.40 -1.07
N LYS A 265 43.07 6.35 -0.40
CA LYS A 265 44.10 5.32 -0.69
C LYS A 265 43.76 3.96 -0.07
N GLY A 266 43.04 3.95 1.06
CA GLY A 266 42.47 2.74 1.66
C GLY A 266 41.06 2.43 1.13
N VAL A 267 40.42 1.40 1.69
CA VAL A 267 39.05 0.98 1.32
C VAL A 267 38.05 2.13 1.44
N VAL A 268 37.15 2.25 0.47
CA VAL A 268 35.99 3.15 0.53
C VAL A 268 34.74 2.36 0.87
N THR A 269 33.92 2.91 1.77
CA THR A 269 32.59 2.41 2.09
C THR A 269 31.59 3.55 1.98
N GLN A 270 30.55 3.41 1.15
CA GLN A 270 29.47 4.39 1.02
C GLN A 270 28.14 3.66 1.24
N ASN A 271 27.25 4.27 2.02
CA ASN A 271 25.93 3.75 2.32
C ASN A 271 24.95 4.91 2.17
N GLU A 272 24.02 4.81 1.25
CA GLU A 272 22.98 5.82 1.01
C GLU A 272 21.60 5.16 1.18
N ASN A 273 20.91 5.47 2.27
CA ASN A 273 19.67 4.81 2.71
C ASN A 273 19.79 3.29 2.93
N ALA A 274 20.93 2.84 3.44
CA ALA A 274 21.16 1.42 3.72
C ALA A 274 20.40 0.91 4.95
N ALA A 275 19.84 1.81 5.78
CA ALA A 275 19.00 1.43 6.90
C ALA A 275 17.55 1.14 6.47
N GLN A 276 16.98 0.08 7.02
CA GLN A 276 15.53 -0.06 7.08
C GLN A 276 14.98 0.94 8.11
N SER A 277 14.13 1.86 7.67
CA SER A 277 13.31 2.69 8.55
C SER A 277 11.83 2.45 8.25
N PRO A 278 10.98 2.29 9.28
CA PRO A 278 9.56 2.14 9.07
C PRO A 278 8.94 3.45 8.60
N CYS A 279 7.87 3.37 7.81
CA CYS A 279 7.05 4.54 7.50
C CYS A 279 6.56 5.18 8.82
N PRO A 280 6.73 6.51 9.00
CA PRO A 280 6.31 7.22 10.20
C PRO A 280 4.79 7.26 10.48
N ASP A 281 3.96 6.66 9.62
CA ASP A 281 2.50 6.52 9.80
C ASP A 281 2.10 5.65 11.03
N GLY A 282 3.02 4.79 11.47
CA GLY A 282 2.83 3.90 12.60
C GLY A 282 2.26 2.52 12.26
N VAL A 283 2.23 2.14 10.98
CA VAL A 283 1.87 0.78 10.57
C VAL A 283 3.09 -0.13 10.68
N SER A 284 2.91 -1.29 11.30
CA SER A 284 3.98 -2.25 11.53
C SER A 284 4.22 -3.11 10.29
N GLY A 285 5.35 -2.87 9.60
CA GLY A 285 5.82 -3.73 8.51
C GLY A 285 6.29 -2.96 7.27
N ASP A 286 5.81 -1.73 7.12
CA ASP A 286 6.14 -0.87 6.00
C ASP A 286 7.45 -0.16 6.27
N ASN A 287 8.45 -0.45 5.44
CA ASN A 287 9.75 0.20 5.47
C ASN A 287 10.03 0.79 4.09
N ALA A 288 10.01 2.12 4.00
CA ALA A 288 10.42 2.86 2.82
C ALA A 288 11.12 4.16 3.23
N ASN A 289 11.96 4.69 2.35
CA ASN A 289 12.66 5.94 2.63
C ASN A 289 11.74 7.14 2.47
N MET A 290 10.74 7.05 1.59
CA MET A 290 9.81 8.13 1.30
C MET A 290 8.40 7.58 1.22
N CYS A 291 7.60 7.89 2.24
CA CYS A 291 6.22 7.42 2.36
C CYS A 291 5.24 8.58 2.14
N LEU A 292 4.16 8.30 1.41
CA LEU A 292 3.05 9.22 1.19
C LEU A 292 1.72 8.47 1.32
N ASP A 293 0.72 9.09 1.94
CA ASP A 293 -0.65 8.58 2.00
C ASP A 293 -1.66 9.74 1.94
N ILE A 294 -2.67 9.57 1.08
CA ILE A 294 -3.74 10.53 0.83
C ILE A 294 -5.10 9.83 0.91
N GLU A 295 -5.81 10.04 2.01
CA GLU A 295 -7.19 9.61 2.20
C GLU A 295 -8.16 10.78 1.94
N GLN A 296 -9.07 10.64 0.98
CA GLN A 296 -10.15 11.59 0.74
C GLN A 296 -11.51 10.90 0.93
N ASN A 297 -12.32 11.44 1.86
CA ASN A 297 -13.64 10.96 2.29
C ASN A 297 -13.70 9.50 2.79
N GLN A 298 -12.58 8.87 3.14
CA GLN A 298 -12.55 7.49 3.62
C GLN A 298 -13.16 7.30 5.02
N SER A 299 -13.41 8.39 5.77
CA SER A 299 -13.97 8.31 7.12
C SER A 299 -15.43 7.87 7.15
N THR A 300 -15.81 7.23 8.26
CA THR A 300 -17.20 6.86 8.57
C THR A 300 -18.11 8.09 8.57
N GLY A 301 -19.21 8.04 7.80
CA GLY A 301 -20.13 9.18 7.62
C GLY A 301 -19.75 10.14 6.49
N PHE A 302 -18.69 9.83 5.74
CA PHE A 302 -18.35 10.45 4.45
C PHE A 302 -18.33 9.38 3.35
N LYS A 303 -17.65 8.26 3.60
CA LYS A 303 -17.56 7.12 2.67
C LYS A 303 -18.95 6.60 2.25
N GLY A 304 -19.18 6.49 0.94
CA GLY A 304 -20.44 6.11 0.31
C GLY A 304 -21.49 7.23 0.26
N SER A 305 -21.13 8.47 0.61
CA SER A 305 -22.10 9.60 0.73
C SER A 305 -21.56 10.99 0.36
N ALA A 306 -20.25 11.14 0.21
CA ALA A 306 -19.64 12.40 -0.21
C ALA A 306 -19.90 12.68 -1.70
N SER A 307 -19.94 13.96 -2.07
CA SER A 307 -20.31 14.43 -3.42
C SER A 307 -19.39 15.52 -3.99
N GLY A 308 -18.43 16.03 -3.21
CA GLY A 308 -17.46 17.00 -3.70
C GLY A 308 -16.35 16.35 -4.52
N ALA A 309 -15.70 17.10 -5.41
CA ALA A 309 -14.61 16.56 -6.23
C ALA A 309 -13.37 16.23 -5.37
N ASN A 310 -12.72 15.10 -5.65
CA ASN A 310 -11.50 14.66 -4.99
C ASN A 310 -10.32 14.81 -5.98
N SER A 311 -9.22 15.43 -5.56
CA SER A 311 -8.01 15.54 -6.38
C SER A 311 -6.75 15.34 -5.56
N ALA A 312 -5.84 14.50 -6.08
CA ALA A 312 -4.56 14.19 -5.46
C ALA A 312 -3.50 13.98 -6.55
N THR A 313 -2.52 14.89 -6.62
CA THR A 313 -1.42 14.81 -7.59
C THR A 313 -0.10 14.92 -6.82
N PHE A 314 0.79 13.95 -6.97
CA PHE A 314 2.09 13.98 -6.28
C PHE A 314 3.26 13.49 -7.14
N LEU A 315 4.45 13.95 -6.77
CA LEU A 315 5.76 13.56 -7.28
C LEU A 315 6.63 13.09 -6.11
N GLN A 316 7.14 11.87 -6.17
CA GLN A 316 8.18 11.38 -5.28
C GLN A 316 9.48 11.16 -6.07
N THR A 317 10.57 11.80 -5.64
CA THR A 317 11.88 11.68 -6.30
C THR A 317 12.94 11.18 -5.31
N ASN A 318 13.51 9.99 -5.53
CA ASN A 318 14.64 9.48 -4.75
C ASN A 318 15.89 9.37 -5.64
N SER A 319 16.92 10.16 -5.37
CA SER A 319 18.19 10.16 -6.09
C SER A 319 19.34 9.81 -5.15
N LEU A 320 19.94 8.63 -5.37
CA LEU A 320 21.09 8.11 -4.64
C LEU A 320 22.28 8.01 -5.62
N SER A 321 23.43 8.58 -5.25
CA SER A 321 24.65 8.51 -6.06
C SER A 321 25.88 8.39 -5.19
N ALA A 322 26.69 7.36 -5.46
CA ALA A 322 27.92 7.05 -4.73
C ALA A 322 29.05 6.80 -5.73
N THR A 323 30.00 7.74 -5.78
CA THR A 323 31.20 7.65 -6.62
C THR A 323 32.42 7.40 -5.74
N ALA A 324 33.24 6.40 -6.06
CA ALA A 324 34.41 6.01 -5.27
C ALA A 324 35.71 6.10 -6.08
N ASN A 325 36.74 6.67 -5.49
CA ASN A 325 38.11 6.62 -6.01
C ASN A 325 38.99 5.85 -5.00
N SER A 326 39.28 4.57 -5.25
CA SER A 326 40.19 3.78 -4.41
C SER A 326 40.95 2.69 -5.17
N PRO A 327 42.29 2.62 -5.03
CA PRO A 327 43.07 1.51 -5.58
C PRO A 327 43.02 0.24 -4.71
N THR A 328 42.44 0.30 -3.50
CA THR A 328 42.46 -0.81 -2.53
C THR A 328 41.17 -1.63 -2.56
N GLY A 329 40.02 -0.98 -2.71
CA GLY A 329 38.72 -1.65 -2.74
C GLY A 329 37.56 -0.71 -2.38
N VAL A 330 36.37 -1.07 -2.84
CA VAL A 330 35.14 -0.27 -2.72
C VAL A 330 33.98 -1.17 -2.30
N SER A 331 33.17 -0.68 -1.35
CA SER A 331 31.91 -1.27 -0.93
C SER A 331 30.84 -0.18 -0.93
N GLN A 332 29.89 -0.24 -1.85
CA GLN A 332 28.77 0.69 -1.97
C GLN A 332 27.47 -0.05 -1.69
N THR A 333 26.50 0.62 -1.08
CA THR A 333 25.13 0.11 -0.93
C THR A 333 24.12 1.24 -0.96
N GLN A 334 23.12 1.12 -1.83
CA GLN A 334 22.05 2.07 -2.01
C GLN A 334 20.69 1.43 -1.74
N SER A 335 19.89 2.13 -0.92
CA SER A 335 18.62 1.64 -0.39
C SER A 335 18.80 0.36 0.45
N SER A 336 17.71 -0.30 0.86
CA SER A 336 17.76 -1.46 1.76
C SER A 336 16.79 -2.57 1.37
N VAL A 337 17.21 -3.83 1.49
CA VAL A 337 16.32 -5.00 1.35
C VAL A 337 15.58 -5.30 2.65
N ASN A 338 14.36 -5.80 2.54
CA ASN A 338 13.61 -6.40 3.64
C ASN A 338 13.24 -7.84 3.27
N PRO A 339 13.87 -8.88 3.87
CA PRO A 339 13.58 -10.29 3.54
C PRO A 339 12.14 -10.74 3.83
N SER A 340 11.38 -9.89 4.52
CA SER A 340 10.01 -10.14 4.95
C SER A 340 9.04 -9.07 4.48
N GLY A 341 9.46 -8.14 3.62
CA GLY A 341 8.65 -6.97 3.29
C GLY A 341 9.12 -6.10 2.13
N PRO A 342 8.39 -5.00 1.86
CA PRO A 342 9.01 -3.90 1.16
C PRO A 342 10.20 -3.37 1.97
N GLY A 343 11.27 -3.03 1.27
CA GLY A 343 12.50 -2.48 1.82
C GLY A 343 12.92 -1.28 1.00
N GLY A 344 13.27 -0.20 1.71
CA GLY A 344 13.79 1.03 1.10
C GLY A 344 12.85 1.67 0.07
N GLY A 345 13.44 2.43 -0.85
CA GLY A 345 12.73 3.06 -1.96
C GLY A 345 11.58 4.02 -1.62
N LEU A 346 10.59 4.04 -2.52
CA LEU A 346 9.46 4.96 -2.59
C LEU A 346 8.11 4.26 -2.36
N VAL A 347 7.16 4.91 -1.68
CA VAL A 347 5.80 4.40 -1.52
C VAL A 347 4.74 5.51 -1.39
N GLY A 348 3.58 5.38 -2.06
CA GLY A 348 2.62 6.49 -2.23
C GLY A 348 1.15 6.09 -2.40
N THR A 349 0.36 6.18 -1.32
CA THR A 349 -1.05 5.80 -1.23
C THR A 349 -2.02 6.94 -1.61
N VAL A 350 -3.10 6.60 -2.34
CA VAL A 350 -4.25 7.49 -2.60
C VAL A 350 -5.52 6.64 -2.54
N ASN A 351 -6.49 7.06 -1.72
CA ASN A 351 -7.81 6.44 -1.62
C ASN A 351 -8.89 7.54 -1.58
N GLN A 352 -9.78 7.55 -2.56
CA GLN A 352 -10.79 8.59 -2.78
C GLN A 352 -12.20 7.98 -2.77
N ASP A 353 -13.16 8.64 -2.13
CA ASP A 353 -14.58 8.27 -2.21
C ASP A 353 -15.43 9.51 -2.52
N SER A 354 -16.22 9.49 -3.59
CA SER A 354 -17.20 10.54 -3.91
C SER A 354 -18.13 10.10 -5.04
N SER A 355 -19.36 10.62 -5.06
CA SER A 355 -20.18 10.66 -6.28
C SER A 355 -19.81 11.81 -7.23
N GLY A 356 -18.96 12.74 -6.78
CA GLY A 356 -18.29 13.75 -7.62
C GLY A 356 -17.07 13.18 -8.36
N LEU A 357 -16.42 14.00 -9.17
CA LEU A 357 -15.21 13.60 -9.91
C LEU A 357 -14.03 13.34 -8.97
N SER A 358 -13.42 12.16 -9.08
CA SER A 358 -12.18 11.78 -8.41
C SER A 358 -11.03 11.69 -9.43
N THR A 359 -9.95 12.41 -9.19
CA THR A 359 -8.72 12.36 -9.99
C THR A 359 -7.51 12.06 -9.11
N ALA A 360 -6.68 11.11 -9.54
CA ALA A 360 -5.42 10.77 -8.87
C ALA A 360 -4.28 10.66 -9.89
N THR A 361 -3.14 11.30 -9.62
CA THR A 361 -1.93 11.16 -10.42
C THR A 361 -0.72 10.95 -9.50
N ALA A 362 -0.16 9.75 -9.55
CA ALA A 362 1.07 9.38 -8.87
C ALA A 362 2.22 9.39 -9.87
N THR A 363 3.24 10.23 -9.65
CA THR A 363 4.52 10.15 -10.35
C THR A 363 5.59 9.79 -9.34
N GLN A 364 6.33 8.71 -9.58
CA GLN A 364 7.40 8.24 -8.70
C GLN A 364 8.64 7.97 -9.55
N SER A 365 9.77 8.56 -9.16
CA SER A 365 11.04 8.39 -9.87
C SER A 365 12.16 8.06 -8.89
N GLU A 366 12.79 6.91 -9.11
CA GLU A 366 13.99 6.52 -8.39
C GLU A 366 15.20 6.44 -9.32
N THR A 367 16.34 6.92 -8.83
CA THR A 367 17.63 6.80 -9.50
C THR A 367 18.67 6.38 -8.48
N GLN A 368 19.27 5.22 -8.70
CA GLN A 368 20.39 4.69 -7.96
C GLN A 368 21.57 4.56 -8.92
N CYS A 369 22.74 5.00 -8.48
CA CYS A 369 23.98 4.88 -9.22
C CYS A 369 25.15 4.69 -8.25
N GLU A 370 25.90 3.63 -8.49
CA GLU A 370 27.17 3.37 -7.83
C GLU A 370 28.25 3.31 -8.92
N ASP A 371 29.43 3.86 -8.63
CA ASP A 371 30.51 4.07 -9.60
C ASP A 371 31.86 4.03 -8.84
N ALA A 372 32.86 3.29 -9.35
CA ALA A 372 34.07 2.94 -8.61
C ALA A 372 35.32 2.67 -9.47
N ALA A 373 36.23 3.64 -9.54
CA ALA A 373 37.54 3.52 -10.19
C ALA A 373 38.72 3.58 -9.20
N LYS A 374 39.92 3.23 -9.66
CA LYS A 374 41.18 3.45 -8.91
C LYS A 374 41.41 4.93 -8.61
N THR A 375 41.21 5.80 -9.61
CA THR A 375 41.36 7.27 -9.56
C THR A 375 40.72 7.92 -10.79
N GLY A 376 40.22 9.16 -10.67
CA GLY A 376 39.87 10.02 -11.81
C GLY A 376 38.42 10.47 -11.84
N LEU A 377 37.51 9.68 -11.24
CA LEU A 377 36.08 9.96 -11.22
C LEU A 377 35.75 11.24 -10.47
N THR A 378 34.86 12.05 -11.05
CA THR A 378 34.35 13.28 -10.43
C THR A 378 32.86 13.15 -10.06
N LYS A 379 32.33 14.16 -9.38
CA LYS A 379 30.99 14.10 -8.79
C LYS A 379 29.88 14.00 -9.84
N ASP A 380 28.88 13.17 -9.56
CA ASP A 380 27.67 12.96 -10.36
C ASP A 380 27.96 12.39 -11.78
N GLN A 381 29.12 11.76 -12.03
CA GLN A 381 29.53 11.14 -13.31
C GLN A 381 29.06 9.69 -13.51
N CYS A 382 27.83 9.41 -13.14
CA CYS A 382 27.19 8.11 -13.36
C CYS A 382 27.01 7.78 -14.85
N ASP A 383 27.95 7.06 -15.46
CA ASP A 383 27.89 6.69 -16.87
C ASP A 383 27.16 5.33 -17.08
N PRO A 384 25.96 5.31 -17.68
CA PRO A 384 25.24 4.06 -17.96
C PRO A 384 25.87 3.21 -19.07
N SER A 385 26.98 3.66 -19.68
CA SER A 385 27.74 2.90 -20.69
C SER A 385 29.04 2.29 -20.16
N ASP A 386 29.36 2.50 -18.87
CA ASP A 386 30.47 1.87 -18.13
C ASP A 386 31.77 1.66 -18.95
N PRO A 387 32.41 2.77 -19.41
CA PRO A 387 33.65 2.68 -20.18
C PRO A 387 34.87 2.32 -19.31
N ASP A 388 34.77 2.42 -17.98
CA ASP A 388 35.86 2.34 -17.03
C ASP A 388 35.73 1.25 -15.94
N PHE A 389 34.81 0.28 -16.08
CA PHE A 389 34.83 -1.01 -15.36
C PHE A 389 36.23 -1.63 -15.22
N ALA A 390 37.05 -1.57 -16.28
CA ALA A 390 38.42 -2.09 -16.28
C ALA A 390 39.37 -1.33 -15.31
N GLU A 391 39.00 -0.10 -14.95
CA GLU A 391 39.70 0.76 -13.99
C GLU A 391 39.26 0.51 -12.54
N ALA A 392 38.21 -0.28 -12.28
CA ALA A 392 37.77 -0.66 -10.95
C ALA A 392 38.84 -1.42 -10.12
N PRO A 393 38.83 -1.31 -8.78
CA PRO A 393 39.70 -2.11 -7.92
C PRO A 393 39.29 -3.59 -7.90
N SER A 394 40.26 -4.50 -7.68
CA SER A 394 40.02 -5.96 -7.67
C SER A 394 39.16 -6.48 -6.49
N SER A 395 38.64 -5.57 -5.66
CA SER A 395 37.73 -5.85 -4.55
C SER A 395 36.61 -4.80 -4.62
N LEU A 396 35.62 -5.06 -5.47
CA LEU A 396 34.43 -4.23 -5.67
C LEU A 396 33.18 -4.97 -5.18
N THR A 397 32.29 -4.26 -4.50
CA THR A 397 30.95 -4.72 -4.14
C THR A 397 30.00 -3.53 -4.18
N GLN A 398 28.94 -3.66 -4.98
CA GLN A 398 27.93 -2.63 -5.25
C GLN A 398 26.55 -3.27 -5.09
N ASN A 399 25.68 -2.69 -4.27
CA ASN A 399 24.40 -3.28 -3.90
C ASN A 399 23.28 -2.25 -4.04
N GLN A 400 22.46 -2.40 -5.08
CA GLN A 400 21.36 -1.49 -5.37
C GLN A 400 20.02 -2.19 -5.22
N TYR A 401 19.16 -1.60 -4.40
CA TYR A 401 17.86 -2.16 -4.07
C TYR A 401 16.77 -1.17 -4.43
N GLY A 402 16.13 -1.38 -5.59
CA GLY A 402 14.98 -0.61 -6.03
C GLY A 402 13.82 -0.72 -5.03
N PRO A 403 12.62 -0.21 -5.33
CA PRO A 403 11.46 -0.55 -4.53
C PRO A 403 11.38 -2.08 -4.52
N VAL A 404 11.47 -2.71 -3.37
CA VAL A 404 11.05 -4.11 -3.21
C VAL A 404 9.62 -4.04 -2.73
N GLY A 405 8.71 -4.80 -3.35
CA GLY A 405 7.37 -5.02 -2.84
C GLY A 405 7.24 -6.48 -2.40
N LEU A 406 7.02 -6.73 -1.10
CA LEU A 406 6.11 -7.76 -0.54
C LEU A 406 6.35 -8.08 0.95
N ALA A 407 5.47 -7.59 1.84
CA ALA A 407 5.26 -8.13 3.19
C ALA A 407 3.83 -8.64 3.33
N LYS A 408 3.62 -9.84 3.86
CA LYS A 408 2.36 -10.16 4.55
C LYS A 408 2.64 -10.37 6.02
N PHE A 409 2.55 -9.30 6.82
CA PHE A 409 2.65 -9.41 8.27
C PHE A 409 1.29 -9.71 8.90
N SER A 410 1.28 -10.67 9.84
CA SER A 410 0.10 -11.10 10.58
C SER A 410 -0.18 -10.16 11.76
N HIS A 411 -1.34 -9.49 11.76
CA HIS A 411 -1.75 -8.62 12.86
C HIS A 411 -2.29 -9.40 14.06
N LYS A 412 -1.40 -9.78 14.98
CA LYS A 412 -1.78 -10.21 16.34
C LYS A 412 -1.12 -9.39 17.44
N ARG A 413 -1.81 -8.34 17.90
CA ARG A 413 -2.19 -8.13 19.32
C ARG A 413 -3.00 -6.84 19.57
N ARG A 414 -4.28 -7.05 19.91
CA ARG A 414 -5.10 -6.26 20.86
C ARG A 414 -5.05 -4.71 20.81
N GLY A 415 -6.09 -4.12 20.19
CA GLY A 415 -6.83 -3.02 20.82
C GLY A 415 -6.92 -1.70 20.05
N ARG A 416 -8.17 -1.35 19.70
CA ARG A 416 -8.66 -0.17 18.93
C ARG A 416 -8.56 -0.31 17.41
N HIS A 417 -9.62 0.17 16.76
CA HIS A 417 -9.92 -0.02 15.34
C HIS A 417 -8.78 0.48 14.45
N PHE A 418 -8.26 -0.41 13.61
CA PHE A 418 -7.35 -0.08 12.53
C PHE A 418 -8.18 0.10 11.24
N TYR A 419 -8.04 1.25 10.60
CA TYR A 419 -8.52 1.45 9.23
C TYR A 419 -7.52 0.83 8.25
N LYS A 420 -7.97 0.55 7.02
CA LYS A 420 -7.26 -0.35 6.09
C LYS A 420 -5.93 0.22 5.58
N THR A 421 -4.91 -0.58 5.83
CA THR A 421 -3.64 -0.66 5.13
C THR A 421 -3.81 -1.11 3.66
N LEU A 422 -2.92 -0.83 2.70
CA LEU A 422 -1.73 0.05 2.61
C LEU A 422 -1.25 0.08 1.13
N LYS A 423 -0.28 0.93 0.77
CA LYS A 423 0.63 0.66 -0.36
C LYS A 423 2.06 0.47 0.15
N GLY A 424 2.90 -0.36 -0.45
CA GLY A 424 2.73 -1.15 -1.68
C GLY A 424 2.16 -2.56 -1.46
N LEU A 425 1.01 -2.67 -0.78
CA LEU A 425 0.36 -3.93 -0.40
C LEU A 425 -1.18 -3.85 -0.46
N GLY A 426 -1.73 -3.26 -1.52
CA GLY A 426 -3.17 -3.20 -1.73
C GLY A 426 -3.63 -2.09 -2.68
N THR A 427 -4.66 -2.43 -3.46
CA THR A 427 -5.14 -1.64 -4.59
C THR A 427 -5.59 -0.24 -4.20
N ALA A 428 -5.02 0.78 -4.87
CA ALA A 428 -5.51 2.16 -4.74
C ALA A 428 -6.98 2.23 -5.15
N THR A 429 -7.85 2.90 -4.40
CA THR A 429 -9.28 2.93 -4.73
C THR A 429 -9.82 4.33 -5.01
N GLN A 430 -10.57 4.44 -6.09
CA GLN A 430 -11.63 5.43 -6.27
C GLN A 430 -12.97 4.69 -6.13
N THR A 431 -13.86 5.20 -5.27
CA THR A 431 -15.22 4.67 -5.09
C THR A 431 -16.24 5.80 -5.06
N GLY A 432 -17.53 5.47 -5.26
CA GLY A 432 -18.61 6.44 -5.24
C GLY A 432 -19.98 5.79 -5.16
N SER A 433 -20.99 6.55 -4.72
CA SER A 433 -22.38 6.12 -4.76
C SER A 433 -23.29 7.29 -5.18
N PRO A 434 -23.77 7.34 -6.44
CA PRO A 434 -23.42 6.42 -7.54
C PRO A 434 -21.92 6.50 -7.90
N PRO A 435 -21.35 5.43 -8.49
CA PRO A 435 -20.01 5.46 -9.05
C PRO A 435 -19.91 6.44 -10.23
N ASN A 436 -18.73 7.02 -10.45
CA ASN A 436 -18.50 8.01 -11.49
C ASN A 436 -17.54 7.47 -12.57
N SER A 437 -18.06 7.27 -13.78
CA SER A 437 -17.27 6.76 -14.92
C SER A 437 -16.30 7.80 -15.51
N GLY A 438 -16.37 9.06 -15.05
CA GLY A 438 -15.38 10.09 -15.37
C GLY A 438 -14.12 10.07 -14.50
N ASP A 439 -14.08 9.22 -13.47
CA ASP A 439 -12.94 9.14 -12.55
C ASP A 439 -11.66 8.68 -13.26
N THR A 440 -10.52 9.26 -12.87
CA THR A 440 -9.22 8.95 -13.47
C THR A 440 -8.16 8.67 -12.43
N PHE A 441 -7.40 7.60 -12.66
CA PHE A 441 -6.23 7.26 -11.85
C PHE A 441 -5.04 7.03 -12.78
N THR A 442 -3.95 7.78 -12.61
CA THR A 442 -2.74 7.62 -13.41
C THR A 442 -1.56 7.33 -12.50
N ILE A 443 -0.80 6.29 -12.81
CA ILE A 443 0.45 5.92 -12.16
C ILE A 443 1.55 5.98 -13.21
N ASN A 444 2.61 6.75 -12.92
CA ASN A 444 3.82 6.83 -13.73
C ASN A 444 5.02 6.53 -12.82
N GLN A 445 5.63 5.37 -13.00
CA GLN A 445 6.77 4.92 -12.21
C GLN A 445 8.02 4.81 -13.10
N SER A 446 9.10 5.45 -12.69
CA SER A 446 10.43 5.26 -13.27
C SER A 446 11.44 4.81 -12.23
N SER A 447 12.28 3.83 -12.59
CA SER A 447 13.40 3.39 -11.76
C SER A 447 14.64 3.19 -12.62
N THR A 448 15.78 3.71 -12.16
CA THR A 448 17.08 3.58 -12.84
C THR A 448 18.12 3.06 -11.87
N GLN A 449 18.83 2.01 -12.26
CA GLN A 449 19.96 1.42 -11.54
C GLN A 449 21.14 1.27 -12.50
N ASN A 450 22.32 1.76 -12.12
CA ASN A 450 23.57 1.52 -12.86
C ASN A 450 24.70 1.22 -11.85
N ASN A 451 25.54 0.22 -12.13
CA ASN A 451 26.78 -0.03 -11.40
C ASN A 451 27.85 -0.68 -12.29
N ASP A 452 29.07 -0.81 -11.77
CA ASP A 452 30.23 -1.40 -12.46
C ASP A 452 30.36 -2.92 -12.16
N GLN A 453 29.22 -3.63 -12.11
CA GLN A 453 29.04 -5.10 -12.20
C GLN A 453 30.10 -6.02 -11.53
N GLY A 454 30.65 -5.63 -10.37
CA GLY A 454 31.61 -6.46 -9.62
C GLY A 454 31.10 -7.86 -9.25
N SER A 455 31.98 -8.86 -9.13
CA SER A 455 31.59 -10.27 -8.94
C SER A 455 30.92 -10.63 -7.58
N GLY A 456 30.76 -9.65 -6.69
CA GLY A 456 29.96 -9.75 -5.47
C GLY A 456 28.79 -8.75 -5.41
N SER A 457 28.52 -8.03 -6.49
CA SER A 457 27.50 -6.98 -6.58
C SER A 457 26.10 -7.57 -6.77
N THR A 458 25.08 -6.86 -6.29
CA THR A 458 23.67 -7.27 -6.38
C THR A 458 22.80 -6.10 -6.85
N GLN A 459 22.00 -6.31 -7.87
CA GLN A 459 20.92 -5.40 -8.27
C GLN A 459 19.58 -6.13 -8.25
N THR A 460 18.60 -5.57 -7.57
CA THR A 460 17.21 -6.03 -7.61
C THR A 460 16.26 -4.84 -7.62
N ASN A 461 15.16 -4.91 -8.38
CA ASN A 461 14.23 -3.81 -8.57
C ASN A 461 12.81 -4.34 -8.83
N THR A 462 11.83 -4.02 -7.98
CA THR A 462 10.43 -4.45 -8.11
C THR A 462 9.51 -3.24 -8.19
N VAL A 463 9.27 -2.75 -9.39
CA VAL A 463 8.31 -1.69 -9.64
C VAL A 463 6.89 -2.30 -9.62
N GLN A 464 5.98 -1.75 -8.83
CA GLN A 464 4.60 -2.21 -8.73
C GLN A 464 3.62 -1.03 -8.67
N GLY A 465 2.60 -1.09 -9.51
CA GLY A 465 1.51 -0.13 -9.59
C GLY A 465 0.16 -0.85 -9.65
N ASP A 466 -0.75 -0.50 -8.74
CA ASP A 466 -2.09 -1.07 -8.67
C ASP A 466 -3.17 -0.06 -8.27
N CYS A 467 -4.33 -0.18 -8.91
CA CYS A 467 -5.43 0.77 -8.81
C CYS A 467 -6.76 0.18 -9.28
N SER A 468 -7.85 0.68 -8.70
CA SER A 468 -9.23 0.33 -9.03
C SER A 468 -10.09 1.58 -8.98
N THR A 469 -10.86 1.83 -10.04
CA THR A 469 -11.69 3.03 -10.23
C THR A 469 -12.90 2.69 -11.11
N PRO A 470 -14.05 3.37 -10.95
CA PRO A 470 -15.21 3.17 -11.82
C PRO A 470 -15.05 3.81 -13.21
N GLY A 471 -14.03 4.67 -13.38
CA GLY A 471 -13.64 5.24 -14.68
C GLY A 471 -12.47 4.48 -15.29
N ASN A 472 -11.32 5.14 -15.48
CA ASN A 472 -10.12 4.50 -16.04
C ASN A 472 -8.89 4.68 -15.13
N CYS A 473 -8.24 3.58 -14.80
CA CYS A 473 -6.85 3.61 -14.36
C CYS A 473 -5.89 3.32 -15.51
N THR A 474 -4.73 3.98 -15.49
CA THR A 474 -3.55 3.66 -16.31
C THR A 474 -2.32 3.60 -15.41
N ASP A 475 -1.57 2.50 -15.48
CA ASP A 475 -0.24 2.37 -14.87
C ASP A 475 0.82 2.24 -15.96
N THR A 476 1.89 3.02 -15.87
CA THR A 476 3.07 2.96 -16.74
C THR A 476 4.33 2.84 -15.90
N GLN A 477 5.05 1.74 -16.08
CA GLN A 477 6.31 1.44 -15.39
C GLN A 477 7.45 1.46 -16.40
N THR A 478 8.51 2.20 -16.10
CA THR A 478 9.74 2.25 -16.92
C THR A 478 10.94 1.94 -16.03
N THR A 479 11.60 0.82 -16.26
CA THR A 479 12.78 0.41 -15.50
C THR A 479 13.99 0.34 -16.41
N THR A 480 15.07 1.04 -16.05
CA THR A 480 16.35 1.02 -16.75
C THR A 480 17.40 0.42 -15.81
N VAL A 481 18.01 -0.70 -16.20
CA VAL A 481 19.13 -1.32 -15.45
C VAL A 481 20.32 -1.46 -16.37
N ASP A 482 21.43 -0.82 -16.03
CA ASP A 482 22.68 -0.78 -16.81
C ASP A 482 22.41 -0.43 -18.30
N GLY A 483 21.70 0.69 -18.51
CA GLY A 483 21.25 1.15 -19.82
C GLY A 483 20.08 0.34 -20.47
N ASN A 484 19.83 -0.89 -20.05
CA ASN A 484 18.75 -1.73 -20.61
C ASN A 484 17.39 -1.28 -20.08
N THR A 485 16.51 -0.79 -20.97
CA THR A 485 15.21 -0.24 -20.59
C THR A 485 14.06 -1.19 -20.91
N THR A 486 13.25 -1.49 -19.89
CA THR A 486 11.97 -2.21 -19.98
C THR A 486 10.84 -1.25 -19.64
N GLN A 487 9.81 -1.18 -20.49
CA GLN A 487 8.63 -0.36 -20.26
C GLN A 487 7.36 -1.20 -20.40
N THR A 488 6.42 -0.99 -19.48
CA THR A 488 5.07 -1.56 -19.54
C THR A 488 4.02 -0.48 -19.31
N THR A 489 2.85 -0.69 -19.90
CA THR A 489 1.65 0.10 -19.63
C THR A 489 0.44 -0.81 -19.59
N GLN A 490 -0.35 -0.73 -18.52
CA GLN A 490 -1.66 -1.39 -18.39
C GLN A 490 -2.75 -0.33 -18.22
N SER A 491 -3.96 -0.59 -18.67
CA SER A 491 -5.12 0.31 -18.45
C SER A 491 -6.43 -0.45 -18.34
N GLY A 492 -7.38 0.11 -17.59
CA GLY A 492 -8.69 -0.46 -17.31
C GLY A 492 -9.27 0.02 -15.99
N GLN A 493 -10.46 -0.47 -15.61
CA GLN A 493 -11.08 -0.13 -14.32
C GLN A 493 -10.31 -0.69 -13.12
N THR A 494 -9.65 -1.85 -13.26
CA THR A 494 -8.75 -2.41 -12.24
C THR A 494 -7.47 -2.87 -12.93
N VAL A 495 -6.33 -2.42 -12.39
CA VAL A 495 -4.99 -2.59 -12.93
C VAL A 495 -4.08 -3.04 -11.79
N SER A 496 -3.17 -3.97 -12.08
CA SER A 496 -2.20 -4.52 -11.13
C SER A 496 -1.02 -5.06 -11.93
N ASN A 497 0.01 -4.23 -12.08
CA ASN A 497 1.15 -4.48 -12.93
C ASN A 497 2.43 -4.54 -12.07
N THR A 498 3.39 -5.38 -12.45
CA THR A 498 4.64 -5.51 -11.71
C THR A 498 5.80 -5.85 -12.63
N THR A 499 6.89 -5.07 -12.53
CA THR A 499 8.14 -5.29 -13.24
C THR A 499 9.25 -5.62 -12.24
N ASN A 500 9.75 -6.86 -12.31
CA ASN A 500 10.82 -7.39 -11.45
C ASN A 500 12.11 -7.52 -12.24
N CYS A 501 13.18 -6.88 -11.79
CA CYS A 501 14.53 -7.00 -12.35
C CYS A 501 15.49 -7.65 -11.35
N THR A 502 16.44 -8.43 -11.85
CA THR A 502 17.51 -9.07 -11.08
C THR A 502 18.76 -9.11 -11.94
N GLY A 503 19.80 -8.36 -11.52
CA GLY A 503 20.80 -7.85 -12.45
C GLY A 503 20.14 -7.03 -13.57
N SER A 504 20.79 -6.97 -14.72
CA SER A 504 20.32 -6.23 -15.91
C SER A 504 19.11 -6.87 -16.64
N THR A 505 18.52 -7.94 -16.11
CA THR A 505 17.34 -8.61 -16.71
C THR A 505 16.07 -8.22 -15.98
N CYS A 506 15.08 -7.69 -16.70
CA CYS A 506 13.74 -7.38 -16.19
C CYS A 506 12.68 -8.33 -16.76
N THR A 507 11.67 -8.63 -15.94
CA THR A 507 10.49 -9.44 -16.27
C THR A 507 9.23 -8.73 -15.80
N SER A 508 8.19 -8.68 -16.64
CA SER A 508 6.95 -7.99 -16.30
C SER A 508 5.77 -8.96 -16.25
N GLY A 509 5.06 -8.94 -15.12
CA GLY A 509 3.82 -9.66 -14.91
C GLY A 509 2.61 -8.78 -15.20
N SER A 510 1.97 -9.00 -16.36
CA SER A 510 0.64 -8.44 -16.67
C SER A 510 -0.41 -9.17 -15.83
N GLY A 511 -0.62 -8.70 -14.60
CA GLY A 511 -1.62 -9.22 -13.68
C GLY A 511 -3.03 -8.75 -14.01
N THR A 512 -3.48 -8.87 -15.27
CA THR A 512 -4.92 -8.77 -15.55
C THR A 512 -5.63 -9.85 -14.74
N PRO A 513 -6.58 -9.51 -13.86
CA PRO A 513 -7.29 -10.51 -13.07
C PRO A 513 -8.13 -11.37 -14.01
N THR A 514 -7.76 -12.64 -14.18
CA THR A 514 -8.49 -13.61 -14.99
C THR A 514 -8.79 -14.85 -14.19
N ILE A 515 -9.95 -15.46 -14.42
CA ILE A 515 -10.19 -16.84 -14.01
C ILE A 515 -9.61 -17.77 -15.08
N THR A 516 -9.12 -18.92 -14.65
CA THR A 516 -8.62 -20.00 -15.51
C THR A 516 -9.39 -21.28 -15.18
N PHE A 517 -9.80 -22.00 -16.23
CA PHE A 517 -10.41 -23.33 -16.11
C PHE A 517 -9.33 -24.42 -16.21
N ASP A 518 -9.50 -25.49 -15.42
CA ASP A 518 -8.70 -26.70 -15.48
C ASP A 518 -9.63 -27.94 -15.33
N GLY A 519 -9.57 -28.85 -16.31
CA GLY A 519 -10.29 -30.12 -16.32
C GLY A 519 -9.37 -31.35 -16.19
N SER A 520 -8.08 -31.14 -15.93
CA SER A 520 -7.03 -32.15 -16.13
C SER A 520 -7.03 -33.41 -15.25
N PRO A 521 -7.77 -33.51 -14.12
CA PRO A 521 -8.02 -34.80 -13.46
C PRO A 521 -8.96 -35.72 -14.25
N GLY A 522 -9.90 -35.17 -15.04
CA GLY A 522 -10.92 -35.94 -15.75
C GLY A 522 -11.81 -36.73 -14.77
N THR A 523 -11.76 -38.07 -14.87
CA THR A 523 -12.47 -39.03 -14.00
C THR A 523 -11.59 -39.62 -12.88
N ASN A 524 -10.35 -39.14 -12.72
CA ASN A 524 -9.48 -39.55 -11.61
C ASN A 524 -9.89 -38.85 -10.30
N ALA A 525 -9.26 -39.21 -9.19
CA ALA A 525 -9.43 -38.50 -7.91
C ALA A 525 -8.91 -37.05 -7.98
N PRO A 526 -9.48 -36.11 -7.20
CA PRO A 526 -9.08 -34.71 -7.22
C PRO A 526 -7.64 -34.50 -6.75
N PRO A 527 -6.88 -33.59 -7.38
CA PRO A 527 -5.54 -33.23 -6.96
C PRO A 527 -5.57 -32.38 -5.68
N SER A 528 -4.48 -32.45 -4.91
CA SER A 528 -4.29 -31.60 -3.71
C SER A 528 -4.06 -30.12 -4.02
N THR A 529 -3.91 -29.77 -5.30
CA THR A 529 -3.68 -28.40 -5.78
C THR A 529 -4.45 -28.11 -7.06
N LEU A 530 -4.93 -26.88 -7.21
CA LEU A 530 -5.54 -26.34 -8.44
C LEU A 530 -4.86 -25.02 -8.78
N GLY A 531 -4.17 -24.97 -9.92
CA GLY A 531 -3.25 -23.87 -10.22
C GLY A 531 -2.20 -23.71 -9.09
N PRO A 532 -1.95 -22.48 -8.59
CA PRO A 532 -1.00 -22.24 -7.50
C PRO A 532 -1.58 -22.51 -6.10
N TYR A 533 -2.81 -23.01 -5.97
CA TYR A 533 -3.53 -23.07 -4.69
C TYR A 533 -3.63 -24.49 -4.13
N SER A 534 -3.35 -24.67 -2.84
CA SER A 534 -3.66 -25.90 -2.10
C SER A 534 -5.17 -26.00 -1.85
N MET A 535 -5.78 -27.13 -2.22
CA MET A 535 -7.22 -27.33 -2.10
C MET A 535 -7.58 -28.04 -0.79
N THR A 536 -8.69 -27.61 -0.17
CA THR A 536 -9.29 -28.30 0.98
C THR A 536 -10.61 -28.92 0.54
N ALA A 537 -10.70 -30.25 0.61
CA ALA A 537 -11.94 -30.99 0.36
C ALA A 537 -12.99 -30.67 1.43
N PHE A 538 -14.27 -30.81 1.09
CA PHE A 538 -15.36 -30.65 2.04
C PHE A 538 -15.41 -31.86 2.99
N ALA A 539 -15.80 -31.61 4.24
CA ALA A 539 -16.16 -32.68 5.17
C ALA A 539 -17.56 -33.22 4.81
N PRO A 540 -17.92 -34.45 5.23
CA PRO A 540 -19.26 -34.99 5.01
C PRO A 540 -20.35 -34.04 5.49
N ASP A 541 -21.39 -33.80 4.67
CA ASP A 541 -22.52 -32.99 5.09
C ASP A 541 -23.34 -33.74 6.17
N THR A 542 -23.89 -32.96 7.09
CA THR A 542 -24.72 -33.42 8.22
C THR A 542 -26.20 -33.04 8.04
N GLN A 543 -26.52 -32.34 6.95
CA GLN A 543 -27.90 -32.10 6.51
C GLN A 543 -28.56 -33.44 6.09
N PRO A 544 -29.90 -33.57 6.19
CA PRO A 544 -30.59 -34.81 5.83
C PRO A 544 -30.27 -35.25 4.39
N VAL A 545 -30.18 -36.56 4.18
CA VAL A 545 -29.97 -37.16 2.85
C VAL A 545 -31.27 -37.75 2.32
N CYS A 546 -31.43 -37.88 1.01
CA CYS A 546 -32.56 -38.63 0.43
C CYS A 546 -32.69 -40.04 1.06
N PRO A 547 -33.92 -40.51 1.38
CA PRO A 547 -35.23 -39.88 1.14
C PRO A 547 -35.78 -39.10 2.36
N ASP A 548 -34.94 -38.68 3.32
CA ASP A 548 -35.39 -38.03 4.55
C ASP A 548 -36.00 -36.64 4.31
N SER A 549 -36.98 -36.29 5.15
CA SER A 549 -37.63 -34.98 5.10
C SER A 549 -36.64 -33.86 5.42
N GLY A 550 -36.30 -33.05 4.41
CA GLY A 550 -35.32 -31.98 4.51
C GLY A 550 -34.07 -32.16 3.65
N SER A 551 -34.01 -33.19 2.80
CA SER A 551 -32.92 -33.38 1.83
C SER A 551 -32.84 -32.31 0.74
N ILE A 552 -33.86 -31.44 0.59
CA ILE A 552 -33.81 -30.33 -0.37
C ILE A 552 -33.07 -29.13 0.26
N VAL A 553 -31.87 -28.85 -0.23
CA VAL A 553 -30.91 -27.93 0.38
C VAL A 553 -30.58 -26.75 -0.55
N SER A 554 -30.41 -25.56 0.02
CA SER A 554 -30.02 -24.33 -0.70
C SER A 554 -28.51 -24.07 -0.69
N GLY A 555 -27.73 -25.02 -0.17
CA GLY A 555 -26.28 -24.93 -0.07
C GLY A 555 -25.70 -25.94 0.92
N VAL A 556 -24.37 -25.99 0.98
CA VAL A 556 -23.57 -26.82 1.89
C VAL A 556 -22.54 -25.97 2.64
N SER A 557 -22.31 -26.28 3.91
CA SER A 557 -21.29 -25.59 4.73
C SER A 557 -19.88 -26.06 4.40
N GLY A 558 -19.12 -25.24 3.67
CA GLY A 558 -17.73 -25.53 3.32
C GLY A 558 -16.69 -25.02 4.32
N PRO A 559 -15.41 -25.43 4.16
CA PRO A 559 -14.30 -24.98 5.00
C PRO A 559 -14.14 -23.45 5.13
N ASN A 560 -14.65 -22.70 4.15
CA ASN A 560 -14.49 -21.25 4.01
C ASN A 560 -15.81 -20.47 4.04
N GLY A 561 -16.90 -21.11 4.48
CA GLY A 561 -18.26 -20.59 4.42
C GLY A 561 -19.16 -21.40 3.50
N THR A 562 -20.44 -21.03 3.44
CA THR A 562 -21.47 -21.76 2.69
C THR A 562 -21.30 -21.58 1.18
N VAL A 563 -21.27 -22.70 0.45
CA VAL A 563 -21.51 -22.73 -0.99
C VAL A 563 -23.02 -22.80 -1.19
N GLY A 564 -23.59 -21.83 -1.90
CA GLY A 564 -25.03 -21.74 -2.14
C GLY A 564 -25.42 -22.33 -3.49
N PHE A 565 -26.63 -22.90 -3.57
CA PHE A 565 -27.23 -23.41 -4.80
C PHE A 565 -28.45 -22.60 -5.19
N THR A 566 -28.63 -22.35 -6.48
CA THR A 566 -29.87 -21.80 -7.05
C THR A 566 -30.17 -22.50 -8.37
N PRO A 567 -31.30 -23.24 -8.50
CA PRO A 567 -32.29 -23.57 -7.45
C PRO A 567 -31.71 -24.44 -6.31
N SER A 568 -32.53 -24.75 -5.30
CA SER A 568 -32.18 -25.76 -4.28
C SER A 568 -32.14 -27.16 -4.89
N LEU A 569 -31.28 -28.02 -4.35
CA LEU A 569 -30.93 -29.35 -4.88
C LEU A 569 -31.26 -30.44 -3.86
N SER A 570 -31.43 -31.69 -4.29
CA SER A 570 -31.55 -32.84 -3.38
C SER A 570 -30.15 -33.26 -2.93
N HIS A 571 -29.99 -33.47 -1.64
CA HIS A 571 -28.76 -33.95 -1.02
C HIS A 571 -28.79 -35.49 -0.94
N ASP A 572 -27.90 -36.11 -1.68
CA ASP A 572 -27.87 -37.54 -1.93
C ASP A 572 -26.45 -38.10 -1.63
N LEU A 573 -26.37 -39.39 -1.31
CA LEU A 573 -25.09 -40.12 -1.22
C LEU A 573 -24.91 -41.01 -2.44
N VAL A 574 -23.68 -41.08 -2.96
CA VAL A 574 -23.30 -42.03 -4.01
C VAL A 574 -23.35 -43.47 -3.46
N GLY A 575 -24.02 -44.36 -4.21
CA GLY A 575 -24.41 -45.70 -3.77
C GLY A 575 -25.66 -45.73 -2.87
N GLY A 576 -26.25 -44.55 -2.59
CA GLY A 576 -27.51 -44.35 -1.89
C GLY A 576 -28.63 -44.00 -2.86
N CYS A 577 -29.08 -42.75 -2.84
CA CYS A 577 -30.06 -42.25 -3.82
C CYS A 577 -29.41 -41.83 -5.16
N TRP A 578 -28.11 -41.52 -5.18
CA TRP A 578 -27.34 -41.38 -6.43
C TRP A 578 -26.60 -42.68 -6.75
N ALA A 579 -26.65 -43.15 -8.00
CA ALA A 579 -26.29 -44.53 -8.32
C ALA A 579 -24.78 -44.82 -8.40
N THR A 580 -24.03 -43.96 -9.09
CA THR A 580 -22.61 -44.19 -9.42
C THR A 580 -21.77 -42.94 -9.19
N TRP A 581 -20.45 -43.05 -9.30
CA TRP A 581 -19.55 -41.91 -9.48
C TRP A 581 -18.22 -42.40 -10.06
N SER A 582 -17.42 -41.49 -10.58
CA SER A 582 -16.02 -41.77 -10.91
C SER A 582 -15.15 -41.99 -9.67
N ASN A 583 -13.90 -42.38 -9.89
CA ASN A 583 -12.79 -42.48 -8.92
C ASN A 583 -12.99 -43.33 -7.64
N GLY A 584 -14.17 -43.88 -7.38
CA GLY A 584 -14.52 -44.63 -6.18
C GLY A 584 -15.05 -43.78 -5.03
N TYR A 585 -15.41 -42.51 -5.28
CA TYR A 585 -16.09 -41.65 -4.31
C TYR A 585 -17.46 -42.22 -3.93
N THR A 586 -17.78 -42.20 -2.63
CA THR A 586 -19.07 -42.67 -2.08
C THR A 586 -19.72 -41.60 -1.17
N GLY A 587 -19.39 -40.32 -1.42
CA GLY A 587 -19.78 -39.20 -0.54
C GLY A 587 -20.98 -38.40 -1.05
N ASP A 588 -21.08 -37.18 -0.54
CA ASP A 588 -22.21 -36.29 -0.76
C ASP A 588 -22.23 -35.69 -2.19
N VAL A 589 -23.40 -35.72 -2.80
CA VAL A 589 -23.71 -35.08 -4.08
C VAL A 589 -25.04 -34.33 -3.99
N TYR A 590 -25.23 -33.37 -4.89
CA TYR A 590 -26.35 -32.45 -4.90
C TYR A 590 -26.97 -32.41 -6.30
N ASP A 591 -28.19 -32.90 -6.46
CA ASP A 591 -28.79 -33.15 -7.78
C ASP A 591 -30.07 -32.34 -8.07
N THR A 592 -30.37 -32.20 -9.36
CA THR A 592 -31.58 -31.55 -9.87
C THR A 592 -32.75 -32.50 -10.13
N ALA A 593 -32.49 -33.80 -10.30
CA ALA A 593 -33.47 -34.82 -10.69
C ALA A 593 -34.53 -35.06 -9.60
N ASN A 594 -34.09 -35.16 -8.34
CA ASN A 594 -34.93 -35.42 -7.17
C ASN A 594 -35.43 -34.12 -6.49
N ALA A 595 -34.91 -32.96 -6.90
CA ALA A 595 -35.20 -31.67 -6.26
C ALA A 595 -36.46 -30.96 -6.74
N GLY A 596 -37.05 -31.38 -7.87
CA GLY A 596 -38.06 -30.59 -8.59
C GLY A 596 -37.49 -29.28 -9.17
N ALA A 597 -36.16 -29.23 -9.36
CA ALA A 597 -35.41 -28.14 -9.94
C ALA A 597 -35.51 -28.14 -11.48
N ASP A 598 -34.92 -27.12 -12.11
CA ASP A 598 -34.62 -27.17 -13.55
C ASP A 598 -33.52 -28.23 -13.77
N PRO A 599 -33.77 -29.31 -14.54
CA PRO A 599 -32.77 -30.36 -14.77
C PRO A 599 -31.57 -29.89 -15.62
N SER A 600 -31.69 -28.74 -16.29
CA SER A 600 -30.71 -28.26 -17.27
C SER A 600 -29.68 -27.26 -16.72
N GLN A 601 -29.91 -26.66 -15.55
CA GLN A 601 -29.03 -25.60 -15.02
C GLN A 601 -29.03 -25.47 -13.49
N ILE A 602 -27.85 -25.24 -12.93
CA ILE A 602 -27.67 -24.70 -11.57
C ILE A 602 -26.72 -23.49 -11.57
N VAL A 603 -26.85 -22.63 -10.56
CA VAL A 603 -25.87 -21.60 -10.22
C VAL A 603 -25.28 -21.91 -8.84
N ILE A 604 -23.98 -22.16 -8.79
CA ILE A 604 -23.19 -22.33 -7.58
C ILE A 604 -22.67 -20.95 -7.16
N THR A 605 -23.04 -20.49 -5.97
CA THR A 605 -22.55 -19.24 -5.37
C THR A 605 -21.47 -19.55 -4.34
N LEU A 606 -20.32 -18.90 -4.44
CA LEU A 606 -19.13 -19.19 -3.63
C LEU A 606 -18.93 -18.15 -2.52
N PRO A 607 -18.32 -18.53 -1.38
CA PRO A 607 -17.91 -17.58 -0.35
C PRO A 607 -17.02 -16.46 -0.90
N ALA A 608 -17.19 -15.24 -0.38
CA ALA A 608 -16.43 -14.08 -0.83
C ALA A 608 -14.92 -14.27 -0.62
N GLY A 609 -14.13 -14.04 -1.67
CA GLY A 609 -12.68 -14.26 -1.64
C GLY A 609 -12.26 -15.71 -1.84
N THR A 610 -13.08 -16.54 -2.47
CA THR A 610 -12.66 -17.86 -2.97
C THR A 610 -11.61 -17.68 -4.08
N ASN A 611 -10.42 -18.27 -3.94
CA ASN A 611 -9.35 -18.16 -4.93
C ASN A 611 -9.39 -19.28 -5.97
N ALA A 612 -9.77 -20.48 -5.54
CA ALA A 612 -9.94 -21.65 -6.38
C ALA A 612 -11.08 -22.52 -5.86
N PHE A 613 -11.79 -23.17 -6.76
CA PHE A 613 -12.89 -24.08 -6.45
C PHE A 613 -12.93 -25.19 -7.49
N TYR A 614 -13.15 -26.43 -7.06
CA TYR A 614 -13.48 -27.54 -7.94
C TYR A 614 -14.71 -28.30 -7.45
N PHE A 615 -15.36 -28.94 -8.40
CA PHE A 615 -16.44 -29.89 -8.21
C PHE A 615 -16.37 -30.97 -9.28
N TYR A 616 -17.02 -32.11 -9.04
CA TYR A 616 -17.34 -33.08 -10.06
C TYR A 616 -18.82 -32.95 -10.44
N ALA A 617 -19.16 -33.30 -11.68
CA ALA A 617 -20.54 -33.37 -12.15
C ALA A 617 -20.79 -34.67 -12.93
N GLU A 618 -21.99 -35.25 -12.78
CA GLU A 618 -22.44 -36.48 -13.45
C GLU A 618 -23.93 -36.35 -13.88
N PRO A 619 -24.31 -36.68 -15.13
CA PRO A 619 -25.71 -36.70 -15.56
C PRO A 619 -26.46 -37.90 -14.96
N ASN A 620 -27.78 -37.82 -14.87
CA ASN A 620 -28.63 -38.82 -14.19
C ASN A 620 -28.90 -40.08 -15.04
N GLN A 621 -28.96 -39.98 -16.37
CA GLN A 621 -29.05 -41.13 -17.26
C GLN A 621 -27.66 -41.75 -17.50
N PHE A 622 -27.59 -43.09 -17.45
CA PHE A 622 -26.42 -43.93 -17.76
C PHE A 622 -25.98 -43.87 -19.24
N ALA A 623 -25.65 -42.69 -19.74
CA ALA A 623 -25.18 -42.41 -21.10
C ALA A 623 -24.31 -41.14 -21.14
N ASP A 624 -23.79 -40.79 -22.33
CA ASP A 624 -22.98 -39.58 -22.54
C ASP A 624 -23.86 -38.33 -22.74
N PHE A 625 -23.62 -37.30 -21.93
CA PHE A 625 -24.22 -35.97 -22.04
C PHE A 625 -23.15 -34.87 -22.01
N THR A 626 -23.53 -33.64 -22.39
CA THR A 626 -22.64 -32.48 -22.33
C THR A 626 -22.95 -31.65 -21.10
N ILE A 627 -21.92 -31.43 -20.27
CA ILE A 627 -21.94 -30.47 -19.17
C ILE A 627 -21.01 -29.30 -19.52
N THR A 628 -21.42 -28.08 -19.21
CA THR A 628 -20.61 -26.86 -19.38
C THR A 628 -20.65 -26.05 -18.09
N ALA A 629 -19.49 -25.64 -17.59
CA ALA A 629 -19.35 -24.75 -16.45
C ALA A 629 -18.79 -23.40 -16.89
N THR A 630 -19.35 -22.31 -16.36
CA THR A 630 -18.95 -20.93 -16.71
C THR A 630 -18.90 -20.06 -15.47
N ALA A 631 -17.73 -19.47 -15.19
CA ALA A 631 -17.49 -18.57 -14.08
C ALA A 631 -18.00 -17.15 -14.34
N GLN A 632 -18.03 -16.28 -13.32
CA GLN A 632 -18.68 -14.98 -13.43
C GLN A 632 -18.02 -13.98 -14.40
N ASP A 633 -16.77 -14.21 -14.83
CA ASP A 633 -16.06 -13.42 -15.84
C ASP A 633 -16.25 -13.96 -17.27
N SER A 634 -17.13 -14.94 -17.46
CA SER A 634 -17.36 -15.72 -18.69
C SER A 634 -16.26 -16.72 -19.05
N THR A 635 -15.25 -16.95 -18.19
CA THR A 635 -14.35 -18.10 -18.35
C THR A 635 -15.15 -19.39 -18.29
N THR A 636 -14.98 -20.28 -19.27
CA THR A 636 -15.80 -21.49 -19.43
C THR A 636 -14.94 -22.74 -19.61
N SER A 637 -15.48 -23.89 -19.19
CA SER A 637 -14.94 -25.21 -19.54
C SER A 637 -15.08 -25.54 -21.02
N GLY A 638 -16.00 -24.86 -21.72
CA GLY A 638 -16.56 -25.35 -22.97
C GLY A 638 -17.41 -26.62 -22.75
N PRO A 639 -17.91 -27.24 -23.83
CA PRO A 639 -18.69 -28.46 -23.75
C PRO A 639 -17.79 -29.65 -23.35
N VAL A 640 -18.06 -30.24 -22.19
CA VAL A 640 -17.39 -31.45 -21.69
C VAL A 640 -18.37 -32.62 -21.75
N THR A 641 -18.02 -33.68 -22.49
CA THR A 641 -18.80 -34.93 -22.49
C THR A 641 -18.56 -35.68 -21.19
N VAL A 642 -19.62 -35.98 -20.45
CA VAL A 642 -19.64 -36.68 -19.16
C VAL A 642 -20.57 -37.89 -19.30
N ASN A 643 -20.17 -39.04 -18.76
CA ASN A 643 -20.98 -40.25 -18.80
C ASN A 643 -21.69 -40.44 -17.45
N GLY A 644 -22.96 -40.83 -17.45
CA GLY A 644 -23.74 -41.06 -16.23
C GLY A 644 -23.57 -42.43 -15.57
N ASP A 645 -22.66 -43.28 -16.08
CA ASP A 645 -22.30 -44.57 -15.48
C ASP A 645 -20.83 -44.52 -15.03
N HIS A 646 -20.61 -44.22 -13.75
CA HIS A 646 -19.30 -44.04 -13.12
C HIS A 646 -18.41 -42.98 -13.81
N GLY A 647 -19.00 -41.99 -14.49
CA GLY A 647 -18.32 -41.10 -15.42
C GLY A 647 -18.21 -39.64 -14.99
N ALA A 648 -18.55 -39.32 -13.74
CA ALA A 648 -18.41 -37.98 -13.15
C ALA A 648 -17.06 -37.31 -13.47
N LYS A 649 -17.08 -36.05 -13.95
CA LYS A 649 -15.85 -35.33 -14.36
C LYS A 649 -15.55 -34.09 -13.55
N TYR A 650 -14.26 -33.84 -13.37
CA TYR A 650 -13.70 -32.68 -12.68
C TYR A 650 -13.91 -31.37 -13.47
N PHE A 651 -14.36 -30.34 -12.76
CA PHE A 651 -14.40 -28.95 -13.22
C PHE A 651 -13.73 -28.06 -12.18
N GLY A 652 -12.51 -27.60 -12.46
CA GLY A 652 -11.76 -26.68 -11.61
C GLY A 652 -11.70 -25.27 -12.19
N PHE A 653 -11.88 -24.27 -11.34
CA PHE A 653 -11.63 -22.87 -11.67
C PHE A 653 -10.69 -22.25 -10.63
N TYR A 654 -9.79 -21.37 -11.05
CA TYR A 654 -8.94 -20.59 -10.15
C TYR A 654 -8.62 -19.19 -10.70
N GLY A 655 -8.43 -18.23 -9.82
CA GLY A 655 -8.06 -16.87 -10.18
C GLY A 655 -6.55 -16.70 -10.36
N THR A 656 -6.15 -15.90 -11.34
CA THR A 656 -4.79 -15.34 -11.47
C THR A 656 -4.86 -13.82 -11.37
N GLY A 657 -3.72 -13.14 -11.17
CA GLY A 657 -3.70 -11.66 -11.08
C GLY A 657 -4.53 -11.06 -9.94
N GLY A 658 -4.89 -11.84 -8.91
CA GLY A 658 -5.77 -11.41 -7.83
C GLY A 658 -7.28 -11.59 -8.09
N ALA A 659 -7.68 -12.23 -9.20
CA ALA A 659 -9.07 -12.60 -9.42
C ALA A 659 -9.57 -13.57 -8.33
N THR A 660 -10.86 -13.47 -8.00
CA THR A 660 -11.55 -14.37 -7.06
C THR A 660 -12.84 -14.87 -7.68
N LEU A 661 -13.27 -16.07 -7.31
CA LEU A 661 -14.49 -16.70 -7.79
C LEU A 661 -15.68 -16.25 -6.94
N ALA A 662 -16.80 -15.95 -7.60
CA ALA A 662 -18.05 -15.52 -6.96
C ALA A 662 -19.22 -16.43 -7.32
N THR A 663 -19.37 -16.78 -8.61
CA THR A 663 -20.41 -17.71 -9.08
C THR A 663 -19.91 -18.57 -10.22
N ILE A 664 -20.34 -19.83 -10.27
CA ILE A 664 -20.18 -20.72 -11.42
C ILE A 664 -21.57 -21.20 -11.84
N THR A 665 -21.94 -20.95 -13.09
CA THR A 665 -23.14 -21.52 -13.71
C THR A 665 -22.78 -22.83 -14.35
N VAL A 666 -23.52 -23.91 -14.05
CA VAL A 666 -23.34 -25.23 -14.66
C VAL A 666 -24.60 -25.57 -15.44
N THR A 667 -24.44 -25.90 -16.72
CA THR A 667 -25.52 -26.34 -17.62
C THR A 667 -25.28 -27.75 -18.12
N ASN A 668 -26.36 -28.47 -18.39
CA ASN A 668 -26.37 -29.89 -18.72
C ASN A 668 -27.39 -30.20 -19.84
N THR A 669 -27.12 -31.22 -20.66
CA THR A 669 -28.02 -31.67 -21.74
C THR A 669 -28.91 -32.86 -21.37
N ASP A 670 -28.69 -33.54 -20.23
CA ASP A 670 -29.63 -34.57 -19.74
C ASP A 670 -30.90 -33.91 -19.20
N THR A 671 -32.03 -34.16 -19.86
CA THR A 671 -33.34 -33.61 -19.49
C THR A 671 -33.93 -34.22 -18.22
N THR A 672 -33.30 -35.26 -17.66
CA THR A 672 -33.70 -35.89 -16.38
C THR A 672 -32.91 -35.38 -15.18
N GLY A 673 -31.87 -34.57 -15.39
CA GLY A 673 -31.08 -33.92 -14.34
C GLY A 673 -29.60 -34.30 -14.35
N PHE A 674 -28.88 -33.76 -13.37
CA PHE A 674 -27.48 -34.05 -13.08
C PHE A 674 -27.18 -33.76 -11.61
N ALA A 675 -26.13 -34.37 -11.09
CA ALA A 675 -25.57 -34.09 -9.79
C ALA A 675 -24.26 -33.30 -9.89
N VAL A 676 -23.99 -32.49 -8.87
CA VAL A 676 -22.65 -31.95 -8.58
C VAL A 676 -22.22 -32.35 -7.18
N GLY A 677 -20.94 -32.65 -6.98
CA GLY A 677 -20.44 -33.08 -5.67
C GLY A 677 -18.92 -33.11 -5.62
N GLU A 678 -18.39 -33.83 -4.63
CA GLU A 678 -16.94 -33.99 -4.43
C GLU A 678 -16.20 -32.63 -4.46
N PHE A 679 -16.66 -31.69 -3.63
CA PHE A 679 -16.17 -30.31 -3.66
C PHE A 679 -14.80 -30.14 -3.00
N GLY A 680 -14.01 -29.24 -3.56
CA GLY A 680 -12.82 -28.69 -2.92
C GLY A 680 -12.69 -27.20 -3.14
N VAL A 681 -12.19 -26.50 -2.12
CA VAL A 681 -12.05 -25.04 -2.13
C VAL A 681 -10.68 -24.61 -1.62
N SER A 682 -10.08 -23.62 -2.27
CA SER A 682 -9.03 -22.80 -1.68
C SER A 682 -9.56 -21.38 -1.48
N PRO A 683 -9.50 -20.85 -0.26
CA PRO A 683 -9.81 -19.45 -0.02
C PRO A 683 -8.64 -18.57 -0.46
N ALA A 684 -8.85 -17.26 -0.48
CA ALA A 684 -7.78 -16.32 -0.17
C ALA A 684 -7.13 -16.73 1.16
N PRO A 685 -5.79 -16.85 1.25
CA PRO A 685 -5.10 -17.57 2.33
C PRO A 685 -5.66 -17.32 3.74
N GLN A 686 -6.37 -18.31 4.28
CA GLN A 686 -6.97 -18.24 5.61
C GLN A 686 -5.89 -18.43 6.68
N VAL A 687 -5.91 -17.54 7.67
CA VAL A 687 -4.91 -17.51 8.74
C VAL A 687 -5.29 -18.53 9.81
N ILE A 688 -4.58 -19.66 9.86
CA ILE A 688 -4.75 -20.65 10.94
C ILE A 688 -4.22 -20.06 12.25
N GLY A 689 -5.05 -20.14 13.30
CA GLY A 689 -4.63 -20.10 14.70
C GLY A 689 -4.30 -18.72 15.22
#